data_AF-A0A9D9VKL7-F1
#
_entry.id   AF-A0A9D9VKL7-F1
#
_cell.length_a   1.000
_cell.length_b   1.000
_cell.length_c   1.000
_cell.angle_alpha   90.00
_cell.angle_beta   90.00
_cell.angle_gamma   90.00
#
_symmetry.space_group_name_H-M   'P 1'
#
loop_
_entity.id
_entity.type
_entity.pdbx_description
1 polymer ?
#
loop_
_entity_poly.entity_id
_entity_poly.type
_entity_poly.pdbx_seq_one_letter_code
_entity_poly.pdbx_strand_id
1 'polypeptide(L)'
;MVHDRDPQKTMNILIASGIYPPESGGPATYSSEAAQALRARGHIVRVISYGESEQKKQTASKEENDVTFVSRSGGPLVRYLRYTWAVYRAARQADVLFVQGAVSEGVPSALVARFLQKPLILRVPGDYAWEMGRQYAPKDTEPSLDRFLTHAHRGKIGVYERLERWTAHQATRIIVPSTYLRSVVERWRIPTERIDVIKNAVQPLPKTAGRSILRKQWKLENHVICLTAVRAVPWKGVAELLEWWHRVPASHILVVAGDGPQLEAWKKLSIKEGLGERVRFLGRVSRQGLAEWYDVADTFILHTGYEGYPHTVPEAVSRGLPCLVSDQGGNPETQEEFGAYIAVLPYQDRDAWIAALCAVPVRTSTASPVVAWTHKKMIDQVEERLKEGQKPGLTTPARIIMVGYERELLKTESSTFARVASLATPTLSISALVVARLPDDVATERDGLRVQAFGGGTYRRVWQAIRVGIQEARRLPTHTLVTGQDPFAAGLIAYAISRWTNQPLELQEHGDFWSGAWQKEHWTHRVWAIVGIQLLKRAERIRVVSERVKAHLIAKGIHAEKIAIIPVAQELKELHAKPLQPRDGAEWVIRVPCRFVQQKGLNIVLDAFAKVHEQYLNARLEFVGAGPLESWVLSRVQTLGLSLVVTLRPWMEAAELWDGADMFVMSSHYEGYGRTVVEAMAAGVPVVATDVGCVGSILRHEQEGLVVPVEDASALSRAMMRIIEDEPLRTRLQLAARERIQSLPTTSDLQAIQRTHWLQALNASPAQEGGPRFELWVIAFVVFAIAIRLLSVILFHGQLLSREWGFFTLVQHWLQGYGYSFASQLGCASAYRSPGYLFFLGALYRVFDPANTWAQAVIQNIFVVGALWLTYVVGKRLVGARAALLGAFLMACYPYTFYHYTQFYHTFLQSFFLLLVIWLVLRLSEDKRMRYAVGAGLAIGALAYVQGTILPVTPFIALWVFWQYWPTWKRGLMAVAIMAICAAGLIAPWAYRNWTVFHEFIPLTTDLGHALFKANNENIYEITLRGYPQEIIDDIPSSTNRFYKQYRLPAYLEADLKQADVFHESVLWTEWHPREPNGNVPSCADLGPLNEYEFNQYWLGKTRQQWQDRWGWDIWKLPLQKIKTFWSPGLFPFIKTGAPWSFAGSAWKEWAARASVWVSTVIVIYLGWIGWVIACKRRRPSAWLAVSFFVVFTLLHALVAGYTKYRIPLDHILAVYAASCVVLGMDWVRRKRL
;
A
#
# COMPACT_ATOMS: atom_id res chain seq x y z
N MET A 1 -21.20 -16.58 -48.13
CA MET A 1 -19.91 -15.90 -47.85
C MET A 1 -20.12 -14.98 -46.66
N VAL A 2 -19.60 -15.40 -45.51
CA VAL A 2 -19.61 -14.62 -44.26
C VAL A 2 -18.51 -13.58 -44.41
N HIS A 3 -18.87 -12.30 -44.48
CA HIS A 3 -17.89 -11.22 -44.49
C HIS A 3 -17.29 -11.09 -43.09
N ASP A 4 -16.00 -11.42 -43.03
CA ASP A 4 -15.06 -11.22 -41.94
C ASP A 4 -15.09 -9.75 -41.49
N ARG A 5 -15.58 -9.48 -40.27
CA ARG A 5 -15.54 -8.16 -39.65
C ARG A 5 -14.27 -8.08 -38.81
N ASP A 6 -13.31 -7.29 -39.28
CA ASP A 6 -12.12 -6.90 -38.53
C ASP A 6 -12.53 -6.25 -37.18
N PRO A 7 -12.14 -6.79 -36.01
CA PRO A 7 -12.66 -6.36 -34.70
C PRO A 7 -12.21 -4.97 -34.20
N GLN A 8 -11.50 -4.16 -35.01
CA GLN A 8 -10.84 -2.94 -34.54
C GLN A 8 -11.54 -1.58 -34.79
N LYS A 9 -12.78 -1.49 -35.31
CA LYS A 9 -13.24 -0.22 -35.92
C LYS A 9 -14.52 0.50 -35.45
N THR A 10 -15.13 0.18 -34.31
CA THR A 10 -16.31 0.93 -33.80
C THR A 10 -16.17 1.32 -32.33
N MET A 11 -16.31 2.63 -32.01
CA MET A 11 -16.31 3.19 -30.65
C MET A 11 -17.70 3.69 -30.27
N ASN A 12 -18.03 3.64 -28.98
CA ASN A 12 -19.18 4.32 -28.39
C ASN A 12 -18.75 5.64 -27.73
N ILE A 13 -19.13 6.77 -28.33
CA ILE A 13 -18.67 8.11 -27.96
C ILE A 13 -19.82 8.88 -27.35
N LEU A 14 -19.60 9.42 -26.14
CA LEU A 14 -20.52 10.36 -25.52
C LEU A 14 -20.02 11.79 -25.70
N ILE A 15 -20.72 12.58 -26.50
CA ILE A 15 -20.47 14.02 -26.64
C ILE A 15 -21.29 14.77 -25.60
N ALA A 16 -20.64 15.49 -24.70
CA ALA A 16 -21.28 16.38 -23.74
C ALA A 16 -21.05 17.83 -24.15
N SER A 17 -22.13 18.57 -24.42
CA SER A 17 -22.08 19.97 -24.85
C SER A 17 -22.96 20.87 -23.99
N GLY A 18 -22.54 22.13 -23.81
CA GLY A 18 -23.34 23.17 -23.15
C GLY A 18 -24.46 23.76 -24.04
N ILE A 19 -24.25 23.74 -25.36
CA ILE A 19 -25.17 24.26 -26.39
C ILE A 19 -25.17 23.33 -27.62
N TYR A 20 -26.32 23.16 -28.27
CA TYR A 20 -26.49 22.31 -29.46
C TYR A 20 -27.61 22.89 -30.35
N PRO A 21 -27.60 22.68 -31.68
CA PRO A 21 -28.68 23.15 -32.56
C PRO A 21 -30.08 22.74 -32.02
N PRO A 22 -31.09 23.63 -32.07
CA PRO A 22 -31.18 24.88 -32.84
C PRO A 22 -30.56 26.12 -32.16
N GLU A 23 -29.86 25.99 -31.02
CA GLU A 23 -29.10 27.11 -30.47
C GLU A 23 -27.91 27.46 -31.38
N SER A 24 -27.68 28.74 -31.61
CA SER A 24 -26.67 29.23 -32.56
C SER A 24 -25.34 29.55 -31.87
N GLY A 25 -24.22 29.20 -32.51
CA GLY A 25 -22.87 29.48 -32.05
C GLY A 25 -21.84 28.50 -32.61
N GLY A 26 -20.56 28.87 -32.55
CA GLY A 26 -19.43 28.02 -32.97
C GLY A 26 -19.41 26.65 -32.27
N PRO A 27 -19.50 26.58 -30.93
CA PRO A 27 -19.50 25.30 -30.22
C PRO A 27 -20.70 24.40 -30.54
N ALA A 28 -21.88 24.98 -30.77
CA ALA A 28 -23.08 24.22 -31.16
C ALA A 28 -22.91 23.59 -32.54
N THR A 29 -22.41 24.37 -33.50
CA THR A 29 -22.14 23.93 -34.88
C THR A 29 -21.08 22.83 -34.88
N TYR A 30 -19.94 23.06 -34.22
CA TYR A 30 -18.86 22.07 -34.11
C TYR A 30 -19.33 20.74 -33.52
N SER A 31 -20.12 20.78 -32.43
CA SER A 31 -20.60 19.56 -31.76
C SER A 31 -21.51 18.73 -32.65
N SER A 32 -22.39 19.39 -33.42
CA SER A 32 -23.28 18.74 -34.37
C SER A 32 -22.53 18.15 -35.56
N GLU A 33 -21.59 18.92 -36.12
CA GLU A 33 -20.76 18.49 -37.25
C GLU A 33 -19.86 17.30 -36.86
N ALA A 34 -19.20 17.36 -35.70
CA ALA A 34 -18.40 16.26 -35.16
C ALA A 34 -19.25 15.01 -34.92
N ALA A 35 -20.46 15.16 -34.36
CA ALA A 35 -21.36 14.03 -34.12
C ALA A 35 -21.79 13.35 -35.44
N GLN A 36 -22.21 14.12 -36.43
CA GLN A 36 -22.64 13.61 -37.74
C GLN A 36 -21.48 12.93 -38.49
N ALA A 37 -20.29 13.55 -38.50
CA ALA A 37 -19.13 13.01 -39.18
C ALA A 37 -18.61 11.70 -38.55
N LEU A 38 -18.58 11.62 -37.21
CA LEU A 38 -18.19 10.39 -36.51
C LEU A 38 -19.19 9.25 -36.71
N ARG A 39 -20.51 9.56 -36.77
CA ARG A 39 -21.54 8.57 -37.13
C ARG A 39 -21.39 8.07 -38.55
N ALA A 40 -21.11 8.96 -39.51
CA ALA A 40 -20.88 8.58 -40.91
C ALA A 40 -19.67 7.63 -41.09
N ARG A 41 -18.74 7.61 -40.12
CA ARG A 41 -17.59 6.70 -40.07
C ARG A 41 -17.86 5.38 -39.33
N GLY A 42 -19.11 5.14 -38.91
CA GLY A 42 -19.52 3.88 -38.28
C GLY A 42 -19.34 3.82 -36.77
N HIS A 43 -19.15 4.96 -36.09
CA HIS A 43 -19.14 5.03 -34.61
C HIS A 43 -20.55 5.24 -34.04
N ILE A 44 -20.76 4.76 -32.81
CA ILE A 44 -21.99 5.01 -32.06
C ILE A 44 -21.79 6.32 -31.29
N VAL A 45 -22.58 7.36 -31.60
CA VAL A 45 -22.38 8.69 -30.99
C VAL A 45 -23.66 9.18 -30.34
N ARG A 46 -23.60 9.41 -29.03
CA ARG A 46 -24.69 10.01 -28.24
C ARG A 46 -24.32 11.41 -27.81
N VAL A 47 -25.28 12.32 -27.85
CA VAL A 47 -25.06 13.72 -27.47
C VAL A 47 -25.92 14.07 -26.27
N ILE A 48 -25.35 14.74 -25.27
CA ILE A 48 -26.08 15.35 -24.17
C ILE A 48 -25.86 16.85 -24.21
N SER A 49 -26.95 17.62 -24.20
CA SER A 49 -26.91 19.08 -24.17
C SER A 49 -28.00 19.66 -23.26
N TYR A 50 -27.83 20.91 -22.84
CA TYR A 50 -28.93 21.65 -22.22
C TYR A 50 -29.96 22.10 -23.28
N GLY A 51 -31.25 22.15 -22.94
CA GLY A 51 -32.35 22.60 -23.83
C GLY A 51 -33.74 22.60 -23.17
N GLU A 52 -34.71 23.33 -23.74
CA GLU A 52 -36.09 23.51 -23.24
C GLU A 52 -37.18 22.69 -24.00
N SER A 53 -38.41 22.64 -23.49
CA SER A 53 -39.50 21.76 -23.99
C SER A 53 -40.02 22.10 -25.38
N GLU A 54 -39.98 23.36 -25.81
CA GLU A 54 -40.33 23.79 -27.18
C GLU A 54 -39.29 23.29 -28.21
N GLN A 55 -38.00 23.28 -27.84
CA GLN A 55 -36.92 22.75 -28.68
C GLN A 55 -37.06 21.24 -28.89
N LYS A 56 -37.61 20.50 -27.90
CA LYS A 56 -37.96 19.08 -28.08
C LYS A 56 -38.99 18.84 -29.18
N LYS A 57 -39.86 19.82 -29.48
CA LYS A 57 -40.87 19.72 -30.56
C LYS A 57 -40.29 20.06 -31.93
N GLN A 58 -39.40 21.04 -32.03
CA GLN A 58 -38.78 21.44 -33.32
C GLN A 58 -37.79 20.40 -33.87
N THR A 59 -37.09 19.69 -32.98
CA THR A 59 -36.12 18.65 -33.37
C THR A 59 -36.79 17.30 -33.69
N ALA A 60 -38.12 17.20 -33.56
CA ALA A 60 -38.88 15.97 -33.82
C ALA A 60 -39.02 15.62 -35.32
N SER A 61 -38.20 16.21 -36.19
CA SER A 61 -38.13 15.85 -37.60
C SER A 61 -36.73 15.30 -37.97
N LYS A 62 -36.70 14.00 -38.32
CA LYS A 62 -35.64 13.22 -39.00
C LYS A 62 -34.30 12.89 -38.29
N GLU A 63 -33.89 13.51 -37.20
CA GLU A 63 -32.69 13.06 -36.42
C GLU A 63 -33.11 12.19 -35.21
N GLU A 64 -33.46 10.93 -35.45
CA GLU A 64 -33.97 10.01 -34.42
C GLU A 64 -32.95 9.68 -33.29
N ASN A 65 -33.44 9.76 -32.04
CA ASN A 65 -33.03 9.05 -30.81
C ASN A 65 -31.67 9.29 -30.10
N ASP A 66 -30.67 9.94 -30.70
CA ASP A 66 -29.32 9.98 -30.08
C ASP A 66 -28.92 11.30 -29.38
N VAL A 67 -29.80 12.32 -29.33
CA VAL A 67 -29.55 13.58 -28.60
C VAL A 67 -30.49 13.69 -27.39
N THR A 68 -29.92 13.86 -26.19
CA THR A 68 -30.67 14.03 -24.94
C THR A 68 -30.56 15.47 -24.43
N PHE A 69 -31.70 16.18 -24.40
CA PHE A 69 -31.78 17.53 -23.85
C PHE A 69 -32.14 17.56 -22.36
N VAL A 70 -31.35 18.29 -21.57
CA VAL A 70 -31.52 18.49 -20.13
C VAL A 70 -32.01 19.90 -19.85
N SER A 71 -33.13 20.03 -19.11
CA SER A 71 -33.69 21.33 -18.70
C SER A 71 -32.70 22.19 -17.93
N ARG A 72 -32.71 23.51 -18.19
CA ARG A 72 -31.94 24.53 -17.46
C ARG A 72 -32.65 25.05 -16.19
N SER A 73 -33.89 24.62 -15.93
CA SER A 73 -34.70 25.08 -14.79
C SER A 73 -34.20 24.57 -13.43
N GLY A 74 -34.57 25.27 -12.34
CA GLY A 74 -34.30 24.85 -10.96
C GLY A 74 -33.01 25.38 -10.31
N GLY A 75 -32.37 26.40 -10.91
CA GLY A 75 -31.13 26.98 -10.40
C GLY A 75 -29.87 26.13 -10.66
N PRO A 76 -28.66 26.64 -10.37
CA PRO A 76 -27.40 26.01 -10.80
C PRO A 76 -27.20 24.58 -10.27
N LEU A 77 -27.55 24.32 -9.00
CA LEU A 77 -27.32 23.02 -8.36
C LEU A 77 -28.21 21.93 -8.98
N VAL A 78 -29.52 22.17 -9.08
CA VAL A 78 -30.47 21.20 -9.66
C VAL A 78 -30.14 20.94 -11.13
N ARG A 79 -29.80 21.99 -11.88
CA ARG A 79 -29.36 21.90 -13.27
C ARG A 79 -28.15 20.98 -13.43
N TYR A 80 -27.12 21.19 -12.61
CA TYR A 80 -25.88 20.39 -12.66
C TYR A 80 -26.14 18.94 -12.24
N LEU A 81 -26.96 18.70 -11.22
CA LEU A 81 -27.33 17.33 -10.79
C LEU A 81 -28.09 16.58 -11.89
N ARG A 82 -29.07 17.23 -12.54
CA ARG A 82 -29.80 16.63 -13.67
C ARG A 82 -28.89 16.30 -14.83
N TYR A 83 -27.98 17.22 -15.19
CA TYR A 83 -27.02 16.99 -16.26
C TYR A 83 -26.04 15.86 -15.90
N THR A 84 -25.50 15.86 -14.69
CA THR A 84 -24.64 14.79 -14.16
C THR A 84 -25.33 13.43 -14.24
N TRP A 85 -26.61 13.35 -13.88
CA TRP A 85 -27.37 12.10 -13.95
C TRP A 85 -27.60 11.61 -15.39
N ALA A 86 -27.89 12.53 -16.32
CA ALA A 86 -28.00 12.20 -17.74
C ALA A 86 -26.67 11.68 -18.30
N VAL A 87 -25.56 12.36 -17.99
CA VAL A 87 -24.20 11.94 -18.38
C VAL A 87 -23.86 10.58 -17.76
N TYR A 88 -24.16 10.36 -16.48
CA TYR A 88 -23.95 9.07 -15.82
C TYR A 88 -24.67 7.91 -16.52
N ARG A 89 -25.94 8.10 -16.91
CA ARG A 89 -26.70 7.06 -17.61
C ARG A 89 -26.09 6.72 -18.97
N ALA A 90 -25.71 7.74 -19.75
CA ALA A 90 -25.12 7.52 -21.07
C ALA A 90 -23.67 6.98 -21.01
N ALA A 91 -22.86 7.48 -20.07
CA ALA A 91 -21.44 7.16 -19.94
C ALA A 91 -21.19 5.70 -19.53
N ARG A 92 -22.16 5.02 -18.92
CA ARG A 92 -22.08 3.58 -18.61
C ARG A 92 -21.87 2.70 -19.85
N GLN A 93 -22.36 3.16 -21.00
CA GLN A 93 -22.26 2.43 -22.26
C GLN A 93 -21.20 3.03 -23.18
N ALA A 94 -20.63 4.19 -22.85
CA ALA A 94 -19.63 4.87 -23.66
C ALA A 94 -18.22 4.33 -23.37
N ASP A 95 -17.37 4.32 -24.39
CA ASP A 95 -15.94 4.03 -24.29
C ASP A 95 -15.15 5.28 -23.94
N VAL A 96 -15.58 6.45 -24.43
CA VAL A 96 -14.91 7.75 -24.21
C VAL A 96 -15.93 8.89 -24.12
N LEU A 97 -15.64 9.87 -23.26
CA LEU A 97 -16.42 11.10 -23.13
C LEU A 97 -15.69 12.24 -23.87
N PHE A 98 -16.35 12.86 -24.83
CA PHE A 98 -15.86 14.04 -25.54
C PHE A 98 -16.63 15.28 -25.12
N VAL A 99 -16.01 16.14 -24.31
CA VAL A 99 -16.67 17.23 -23.59
C VAL A 99 -16.29 18.56 -24.21
N GLN A 100 -17.26 19.43 -24.51
CA GLN A 100 -17.06 20.61 -25.37
C GLN A 100 -16.72 21.91 -24.64
N GLY A 101 -16.72 21.89 -23.30
CA GLY A 101 -16.43 23.04 -22.45
C GLY A 101 -16.05 22.63 -21.03
N ALA A 102 -15.28 23.48 -20.34
CA ALA A 102 -14.62 23.11 -19.08
C ALA A 102 -15.50 23.27 -17.82
N VAL A 103 -16.59 24.06 -17.89
CA VAL A 103 -17.42 24.35 -16.70
C VAL A 103 -18.80 23.72 -16.77
N SER A 104 -19.68 24.22 -17.64
CA SER A 104 -21.13 23.95 -17.61
C SER A 104 -21.48 22.47 -17.85
N GLU A 105 -20.87 21.89 -18.89
CA GLU A 105 -20.89 20.48 -19.25
C GLU A 105 -19.66 19.73 -18.73
N GLY A 106 -18.55 20.47 -18.52
CA GLY A 106 -17.25 19.97 -18.07
C GLY A 106 -17.27 19.35 -16.70
N VAL A 107 -17.71 20.10 -15.69
CA VAL A 107 -17.69 19.65 -14.30
C VAL A 107 -18.59 18.41 -14.09
N PRO A 108 -19.86 18.38 -14.54
CA PRO A 108 -20.68 17.18 -14.48
C PRO A 108 -20.03 15.96 -15.14
N SER A 109 -19.45 16.15 -16.33
CA SER A 109 -18.86 15.05 -17.11
C SER A 109 -17.58 14.52 -16.49
N ALA A 110 -16.74 15.39 -15.93
CA ALA A 110 -15.52 15.01 -15.23
C ALA A 110 -15.79 14.24 -13.94
N LEU A 111 -16.84 14.63 -13.18
CA LEU A 111 -17.28 13.87 -12.01
C LEU A 111 -17.71 12.44 -12.41
N VAL A 112 -18.49 12.31 -13.48
CA VAL A 112 -18.94 11.01 -13.98
C VAL A 112 -17.79 10.18 -14.53
N ALA A 113 -16.91 10.77 -15.34
CA ALA A 113 -15.74 10.11 -15.91
C ALA A 113 -14.84 9.55 -14.80
N ARG A 114 -14.57 10.35 -13.76
CA ARG A 114 -13.79 9.92 -12.58
C ARG A 114 -14.49 8.79 -11.81
N PHE A 115 -15.80 8.87 -11.64
CA PHE A 115 -16.58 7.86 -10.92
C PHE A 115 -16.64 6.52 -11.68
N LEU A 116 -16.81 6.56 -13.00
CA LEU A 116 -16.90 5.38 -13.87
C LEU A 116 -15.56 4.92 -14.44
N GLN A 117 -14.46 5.60 -14.12
CA GLN A 117 -13.11 5.37 -14.68
C GLN A 117 -13.10 5.37 -16.22
N LYS A 118 -13.81 6.32 -16.84
CA LYS A 118 -13.87 6.49 -18.30
C LYS A 118 -12.91 7.59 -18.76
N PRO A 119 -12.23 7.43 -19.91
CA PRO A 119 -11.38 8.48 -20.47
C PRO A 119 -12.22 9.70 -20.86
N LEU A 120 -11.72 10.89 -20.50
CA LEU A 120 -12.34 12.17 -20.78
C LEU A 120 -11.43 13.00 -21.68
N ILE A 121 -11.96 13.44 -22.82
CA ILE A 121 -11.29 14.33 -23.74
C ILE A 121 -12.04 15.66 -23.70
N LEU A 122 -11.33 16.72 -23.34
CA LEU A 122 -11.91 18.05 -23.14
C LEU A 122 -11.55 18.94 -24.32
N ARG A 123 -12.52 19.57 -24.96
CA ARG A 123 -12.29 20.69 -25.87
C ARG A 123 -12.45 22.00 -25.12
N VAL A 124 -11.49 22.90 -25.32
CA VAL A 124 -11.49 24.25 -24.74
C VAL A 124 -11.61 25.27 -25.88
N PRO A 125 -12.83 25.73 -26.22
CA PRO A 125 -13.04 26.74 -27.26
C PRO A 125 -12.66 28.16 -26.83
N GLY A 126 -12.50 28.39 -25.53
CA GLY A 126 -12.19 29.67 -24.92
C GLY A 126 -12.16 29.61 -23.40
N ASP A 127 -11.76 30.71 -22.76
CA ASP A 127 -11.72 30.85 -21.30
C ASP A 127 -13.10 31.29 -20.76
N TYR A 128 -13.82 30.35 -20.14
CA TYR A 128 -15.18 30.57 -19.66
C TYR A 128 -15.21 31.54 -18.48
N ALA A 129 -14.23 31.50 -17.56
CA ALA A 129 -14.20 32.42 -16.43
C ALA A 129 -14.08 33.88 -16.89
N TRP A 130 -13.20 34.16 -17.84
CA TRP A 130 -13.01 35.48 -18.42
C TRP A 130 -14.23 35.93 -19.23
N GLU A 131 -14.79 35.07 -20.09
CA GLU A 131 -15.99 35.39 -20.87
C GLU A 131 -17.18 35.74 -19.96
N MET A 132 -17.40 34.97 -18.89
CA MET A 132 -18.46 35.26 -17.91
C MET A 132 -18.17 36.54 -17.11
N GLY A 133 -16.91 36.79 -16.76
CA GLY A 133 -16.48 38.01 -16.08
C GLY A 133 -16.73 39.26 -16.94
N ARG A 134 -16.30 39.25 -18.20
CA ARG A 134 -16.53 40.34 -19.16
C ARG A 134 -18.00 40.59 -19.44
N GLN A 135 -18.84 39.56 -19.43
CA GLN A 135 -20.27 39.71 -19.70
C GLN A 135 -21.05 40.25 -18.50
N TYR A 136 -20.79 39.74 -17.29
CA TYR A 136 -21.64 40.01 -16.12
C TYR A 136 -21.00 40.90 -15.05
N ALA A 137 -19.66 41.04 -15.05
CA ALA A 137 -18.92 41.90 -14.13
C ALA A 137 -17.78 42.66 -14.86
N PRO A 138 -18.09 43.42 -15.92
CA PRO A 138 -17.08 44.04 -16.79
C PRO A 138 -16.18 45.07 -16.10
N LYS A 139 -16.64 45.68 -14.99
CA LYS A 139 -15.84 46.65 -14.20
C LYS A 139 -14.77 45.97 -13.34
N ASP A 140 -15.00 44.71 -12.96
CA ASP A 140 -14.15 43.95 -12.05
C ASP A 140 -13.30 42.90 -12.81
N THR A 141 -13.35 42.91 -14.15
CA THR A 141 -12.68 41.92 -15.01
C THR A 141 -11.79 42.62 -16.03
N GLU A 142 -10.52 42.23 -16.05
CA GLU A 142 -9.53 42.74 -17.00
C GLU A 142 -10.03 42.63 -18.46
N PRO A 143 -9.95 43.71 -19.28
CA PRO A 143 -10.39 43.69 -20.67
C PRO A 143 -9.57 42.80 -21.59
N SER A 144 -8.35 42.43 -21.21
CA SER A 144 -7.47 41.51 -21.96
C SER A 144 -7.41 40.16 -21.25
N LEU A 145 -7.61 39.07 -22.00
CA LEU A 145 -7.48 37.72 -21.45
C LEU A 145 -6.05 37.45 -20.94
N ASP A 146 -5.03 37.92 -21.64
CA ASP A 146 -3.64 37.75 -21.22
C ASP A 146 -3.37 38.36 -19.85
N ARG A 147 -3.85 39.59 -19.62
CA ARG A 147 -3.73 40.25 -18.31
C ARG A 147 -4.58 39.56 -17.26
N PHE A 148 -5.78 39.11 -17.62
CA PHE A 148 -6.65 38.35 -16.72
C PHE A 148 -5.95 37.11 -16.15
N LEU A 149 -5.20 36.38 -16.99
CA LEU A 149 -4.50 35.15 -16.59
C LEU A 149 -3.29 35.38 -15.67
N THR A 150 -2.81 36.63 -15.52
CA THR A 150 -1.66 36.94 -14.65
C THR A 150 -2.01 37.14 -13.18
N HIS A 151 -3.30 37.30 -12.84
CA HIS A 151 -3.76 37.58 -11.48
C HIS A 151 -4.75 36.51 -11.00
N ALA A 152 -4.78 36.25 -9.69
CA ALA A 152 -5.73 35.32 -9.09
C ALA A 152 -7.03 36.04 -8.73
N HIS A 153 -8.17 35.50 -9.16
CA HIS A 153 -9.47 36.14 -8.95
C HIS A 153 -10.21 35.58 -7.73
N ARG A 154 -10.98 36.43 -7.05
CA ARG A 154 -11.84 36.05 -5.90
C ARG A 154 -13.32 36.03 -6.31
N GLY A 155 -14.18 35.53 -5.42
CA GLY A 155 -15.62 35.49 -5.67
C GLY A 155 -16.03 34.48 -6.75
N LYS A 156 -17.08 34.79 -7.52
CA LYS A 156 -17.69 33.89 -8.52
C LYS A 156 -16.74 33.57 -9.69
N ILE A 157 -15.99 34.56 -10.18
CA ILE A 157 -15.03 34.38 -11.29
C ILE A 157 -13.91 33.43 -10.86
N GLY A 158 -13.35 33.62 -9.67
CA GLY A 158 -12.35 32.70 -9.11
C GLY A 158 -12.89 31.28 -8.87
N VAL A 159 -14.20 31.09 -8.68
CA VAL A 159 -14.81 29.75 -8.66
C VAL A 159 -14.80 29.13 -10.05
N TYR A 160 -15.18 29.87 -11.10
CA TYR A 160 -15.13 29.36 -12.48
C TYR A 160 -13.70 29.01 -12.89
N GLU A 161 -12.72 29.87 -12.61
CA GLU A 161 -11.30 29.63 -12.88
C GLU A 161 -10.80 28.33 -12.21
N ARG A 162 -11.19 28.09 -10.95
CA ARG A 162 -10.88 26.83 -10.25
C ARG A 162 -11.56 25.62 -10.87
N LEU A 163 -12.81 25.76 -11.31
CA LEU A 163 -13.56 24.67 -11.94
C LEU A 163 -13.01 24.32 -13.31
N GLU A 164 -12.64 25.30 -14.14
CA GLU A 164 -12.01 25.08 -15.45
C GLU A 164 -10.72 24.30 -15.32
N ARG A 165 -9.81 24.77 -14.45
CA ARG A 165 -8.55 24.08 -14.17
C ARG A 165 -8.79 22.68 -13.64
N TRP A 166 -9.74 22.52 -12.71
CA TRP A 166 -10.06 21.21 -12.15
C TRP A 166 -10.53 20.22 -13.23
N THR A 167 -11.45 20.63 -14.10
CA THR A 167 -11.96 19.82 -15.21
C THR A 167 -10.84 19.49 -16.20
N ALA A 168 -10.04 20.49 -16.59
CA ALA A 168 -8.89 20.31 -17.47
C ALA A 168 -7.89 19.28 -16.92
N HIS A 169 -7.62 19.30 -15.61
CA HIS A 169 -6.76 18.30 -14.98
C HIS A 169 -7.36 16.88 -14.95
N GLN A 170 -8.69 16.73 -15.03
CA GLN A 170 -9.32 15.41 -15.15
C GLN A 170 -9.26 14.85 -16.58
N ALA A 171 -8.98 15.68 -17.59
CA ALA A 171 -8.94 15.26 -18.98
C ALA A 171 -7.66 14.45 -19.31
N THR A 172 -7.85 13.34 -20.03
CA THR A 172 -6.76 12.55 -20.60
C THR A 172 -6.06 13.34 -21.71
N ARG A 173 -6.83 14.03 -22.55
CA ARG A 173 -6.35 14.93 -23.62
C ARG A 173 -7.19 16.19 -23.65
N ILE A 174 -6.58 17.30 -24.05
CA ILE A 174 -7.25 18.58 -24.25
C ILE A 174 -7.09 19.00 -25.72
N ILE A 175 -8.21 19.36 -26.35
CA ILE A 175 -8.23 19.87 -27.72
C ILE A 175 -8.50 21.38 -27.67
N VAL A 176 -7.63 22.17 -28.29
CA VAL A 176 -7.78 23.61 -28.45
C VAL A 176 -7.78 23.96 -29.96
N PRO A 177 -8.50 25.00 -30.39
CA PRO A 177 -8.62 25.30 -31.82
C PRO A 177 -7.50 26.18 -32.36
N SER A 178 -6.57 26.63 -31.52
CA SER A 178 -5.48 27.54 -31.91
C SER A 178 -4.25 27.36 -31.01
N THR A 179 -3.09 27.74 -31.53
CA THR A 179 -1.84 27.82 -30.78
C THR A 179 -1.93 28.88 -29.69
N TYR A 180 -2.66 29.97 -29.92
CA TYR A 180 -2.98 30.93 -28.88
C TYR A 180 -3.72 30.29 -27.69
N LEU A 181 -4.80 29.53 -27.93
CA LEU A 181 -5.51 28.85 -26.84
C LEU A 181 -4.70 27.72 -26.20
N ARG A 182 -3.75 27.12 -26.93
CA ARG A 182 -2.75 26.24 -26.32
C ARG A 182 -1.99 26.98 -25.23
N SER A 183 -1.47 28.17 -25.52
CA SER A 183 -0.75 28.98 -24.53
C SER A 183 -1.61 29.37 -23.31
N VAL A 184 -2.91 29.61 -23.52
CA VAL A 184 -3.87 29.88 -22.43
C VAL A 184 -4.02 28.66 -21.52
N VAL A 185 -4.24 27.47 -22.10
CA VAL A 185 -4.40 26.21 -21.34
C VAL A 185 -3.08 25.78 -20.68
N GLU A 186 -1.93 26.09 -21.26
CA GLU A 186 -0.62 25.87 -20.61
C GLU A 186 -0.47 26.69 -19.32
N ARG A 187 -0.98 27.93 -19.29
CA ARG A 187 -1.03 28.75 -18.06
C ARG A 187 -1.96 28.15 -16.99
N TRP A 188 -2.85 27.23 -17.35
CA TRP A 188 -3.62 26.42 -16.40
C TRP A 188 -2.81 25.27 -15.78
N ARG A 189 -1.51 25.16 -16.08
CA ARG A 189 -0.57 24.11 -15.63
C ARG A 189 -0.90 22.73 -16.18
N ILE A 190 -1.45 22.68 -17.40
CA ILE A 190 -1.62 21.43 -18.15
C ILE A 190 -0.34 21.16 -18.97
N PRO A 191 0.22 19.94 -18.94
CA PRO A 191 1.40 19.61 -19.74
C PRO A 191 1.14 19.75 -21.24
N THR A 192 2.09 20.35 -21.97
CA THR A 192 2.03 20.66 -23.40
C THR A 192 1.74 19.43 -24.27
N GLU A 193 2.20 18.24 -23.85
CA GLU A 193 1.96 16.97 -24.51
C GLU A 193 0.50 16.49 -24.41
N ARG A 194 -0.30 17.00 -23.46
CA ARG A 194 -1.72 16.68 -23.37
C ARG A 194 -2.60 17.60 -24.22
N ILE A 195 -2.03 18.66 -24.79
CA ILE A 195 -2.78 19.71 -25.49
C ILE A 195 -2.54 19.57 -26.99
N ASP A 196 -3.61 19.23 -27.71
CA ASP A 196 -3.63 19.08 -29.15
C ASP A 196 -4.28 20.31 -29.79
N VAL A 197 -3.59 20.94 -30.74
CA VAL A 197 -4.15 22.03 -31.54
C VAL A 197 -4.86 21.42 -32.75
N ILE A 198 -6.19 21.46 -32.74
CA ILE A 198 -7.04 21.01 -33.85
C ILE A 198 -7.94 22.18 -34.23
N LYS A 199 -7.57 22.86 -35.32
CA LYS A 199 -8.28 24.04 -35.82
C LYS A 199 -9.75 23.73 -36.13
N ASN A 200 -10.62 24.70 -35.90
CA ASN A 200 -12.02 24.55 -36.29
C ASN A 200 -12.12 24.55 -37.81
N ALA A 201 -12.95 23.66 -38.34
CA ALA A 201 -13.33 23.68 -39.73
C ALA A 201 -14.84 23.92 -39.86
N VAL A 202 -15.26 24.31 -41.05
CA VAL A 202 -16.67 24.62 -41.35
C VAL A 202 -17.12 23.84 -42.58
N GLN A 203 -18.37 23.39 -42.57
CA GLN A 203 -18.97 22.79 -43.76
C GLN A 203 -19.16 23.83 -44.89
N PRO A 204 -19.18 23.39 -46.16
CA PRO A 204 -19.51 24.24 -47.29
C PRO A 204 -20.85 24.96 -47.11
N LEU A 205 -20.86 26.27 -47.35
CA LEU A 205 -22.07 27.09 -47.29
C LEU A 205 -23.08 26.70 -48.39
N PRO A 206 -24.40 26.79 -48.15
CA PRO A 206 -25.45 26.47 -49.12
C PRO A 206 -25.34 27.26 -50.44
N LYS A 207 -25.73 26.68 -51.58
CA LYS A 207 -25.77 27.39 -52.87
C LYS A 207 -26.75 28.58 -52.80
N THR A 208 -26.44 29.65 -53.51
CA THR A 208 -27.22 30.90 -53.56
C THR A 208 -27.50 31.28 -55.02
N ALA A 209 -28.31 32.33 -55.22
CA ALA A 209 -28.58 32.90 -56.54
C ALA A 209 -27.35 33.58 -57.20
N GLY A 210 -26.26 33.80 -56.45
CA GLY A 210 -25.05 34.45 -56.94
C GLY A 210 -25.03 35.97 -56.78
N ARG A 211 -23.81 36.51 -56.63
CA ARG A 211 -23.52 37.90 -56.26
C ARG A 211 -24.18 38.95 -57.15
N SER A 212 -24.08 38.83 -58.47
CA SER A 212 -24.60 39.84 -59.42
C SER A 212 -26.11 39.97 -59.33
N ILE A 213 -26.82 38.85 -59.24
CA ILE A 213 -28.27 38.80 -59.11
C ILE A 213 -28.71 39.40 -57.78
N LEU A 214 -28.08 38.96 -56.68
CA LEU A 214 -28.43 39.43 -55.33
C LEU A 214 -28.15 40.93 -55.15
N ARG A 215 -27.03 41.45 -55.64
CA ARG A 215 -26.71 42.89 -55.54
C ARG A 215 -27.68 43.76 -56.33
N LYS A 216 -28.11 43.32 -57.53
CA LYS A 216 -29.13 44.00 -58.32
C LYS A 216 -30.50 43.97 -57.62
N GLN A 217 -30.90 42.80 -57.11
CA GLN A 217 -32.17 42.62 -56.42
C GLN A 217 -32.26 43.47 -55.15
N TRP A 218 -31.17 43.62 -54.40
CA TRP A 218 -31.13 44.36 -53.15
C TRP A 218 -30.68 45.83 -53.31
N LYS A 219 -30.49 46.29 -54.56
CA LYS A 219 -30.05 47.65 -54.91
C LYS A 219 -28.74 48.05 -54.23
N LEU A 220 -27.75 47.15 -54.22
CA LEU A 220 -26.43 47.33 -53.59
C LEU A 220 -25.29 47.57 -54.60
N GLU A 221 -25.62 47.82 -55.86
CA GLU A 221 -24.64 47.90 -56.96
C GLU A 221 -23.61 49.02 -56.76
N ASN A 222 -24.02 50.15 -56.16
CA ASN A 222 -23.17 51.34 -55.96
C ASN A 222 -22.54 51.45 -54.55
N HIS A 223 -22.61 50.40 -53.73
CA HIS A 223 -22.13 50.43 -52.34
C HIS A 223 -21.02 49.43 -52.09
N VAL A 224 -20.06 49.77 -51.24
CA VAL A 224 -19.09 48.80 -50.70
C VAL A 224 -19.67 48.17 -49.44
N ILE A 225 -19.88 46.86 -49.45
CA ILE A 225 -20.53 46.13 -48.37
C ILE A 225 -19.48 45.48 -47.48
N CYS A 226 -19.39 45.98 -46.25
CA CYS A 226 -18.51 45.45 -45.21
C CYS A 226 -19.33 44.56 -44.27
N LEU A 227 -19.14 43.24 -44.33
CA LEU A 227 -19.90 42.30 -43.51
C LEU A 227 -19.14 41.94 -42.23
N THR A 228 -19.83 41.94 -41.09
CA THR A 228 -19.35 41.29 -39.87
C THR A 228 -20.42 40.34 -39.36
N ALA A 229 -20.01 39.11 -39.02
CA ALA A 229 -20.90 38.06 -38.52
C ALA A 229 -20.41 37.58 -37.16
N VAL A 230 -21.00 38.11 -36.07
CA VAL A 230 -20.53 37.89 -34.70
C VAL A 230 -21.68 37.85 -33.71
N ARG A 231 -21.52 37.12 -32.61
CA ARG A 231 -22.45 37.21 -31.47
C ARG A 231 -22.36 38.60 -30.84
N ALA A 232 -23.48 39.21 -30.48
CA ALA A 232 -23.48 40.57 -29.92
C ALA A 232 -23.02 40.59 -28.44
N VAL A 233 -21.70 40.52 -28.22
CA VAL A 233 -21.03 40.52 -26.91
C VAL A 233 -19.85 41.52 -26.87
N PRO A 234 -19.43 42.00 -25.68
CA PRO A 234 -18.53 43.15 -25.57
C PRO A 234 -17.17 43.01 -26.27
N TRP A 235 -16.57 41.82 -26.25
CA TRP A 235 -15.23 41.58 -26.84
C TRP A 235 -15.23 41.38 -28.36
N LYS A 236 -16.39 41.43 -29.03
CA LYS A 236 -16.48 41.35 -30.50
C LYS A 236 -16.26 42.70 -31.20
N GLY A 237 -15.90 43.76 -30.46
CA GLY A 237 -15.37 45.03 -30.97
C GLY A 237 -16.25 45.83 -31.94
N VAL A 238 -17.51 45.44 -32.15
CA VAL A 238 -18.44 46.19 -33.01
C VAL A 238 -18.73 47.58 -32.45
N ALA A 239 -18.77 47.75 -31.14
CA ALA A 239 -18.94 49.08 -30.53
C ALA A 239 -17.84 50.04 -30.96
N GLU A 240 -16.58 49.58 -30.95
CA GLU A 240 -15.45 50.36 -31.44
C GLU A 240 -15.67 50.67 -32.92
N LEU A 241 -15.92 49.69 -33.80
CA LEU A 241 -16.19 49.94 -35.23
C LEU A 241 -17.19 51.07 -35.47
N LEU A 242 -18.28 51.13 -34.68
CA LEU A 242 -19.31 52.17 -34.81
C LEU A 242 -18.78 53.56 -34.43
N GLU A 243 -17.99 53.68 -33.37
CA GLU A 243 -17.45 54.98 -32.90
C GLU A 243 -16.62 55.71 -33.97
N TRP A 244 -15.91 54.97 -34.82
CA TRP A 244 -15.05 55.55 -35.85
C TRP A 244 -15.51 55.27 -37.29
N TRP A 245 -16.71 54.70 -37.49
CA TRP A 245 -17.25 54.42 -38.82
C TRP A 245 -17.49 55.69 -39.66
N HIS A 246 -17.71 56.84 -39.01
CA HIS A 246 -17.89 58.12 -39.70
C HIS A 246 -16.67 58.52 -40.56
N ARG A 247 -15.47 58.02 -40.22
CA ARG A 247 -14.21 58.26 -40.96
C ARG A 247 -14.02 57.38 -42.19
N VAL A 248 -14.85 56.35 -42.37
CA VAL A 248 -14.84 55.46 -43.55
C VAL A 248 -15.61 56.14 -44.71
N PRO A 249 -15.26 55.93 -46.00
CA PRO A 249 -15.93 56.60 -47.11
C PRO A 249 -17.45 56.38 -47.15
N ALA A 250 -18.21 57.41 -47.52
CA ALA A 250 -19.68 57.40 -47.49
C ALA A 250 -20.34 56.29 -48.34
N SER A 251 -19.62 55.76 -49.33
CA SER A 251 -20.05 54.62 -50.16
C SER A 251 -20.08 53.28 -49.42
N HIS A 252 -19.45 53.18 -48.24
CA HIS A 252 -19.34 51.95 -47.47
C HIS A 252 -20.50 51.77 -46.49
N ILE A 253 -21.07 50.56 -46.48
CA ILE A 253 -22.14 50.13 -45.58
C ILE A 253 -21.63 48.99 -44.71
N LEU A 254 -21.70 49.16 -43.39
CA LEU A 254 -21.45 48.08 -42.43
C LEU A 254 -22.71 47.23 -42.25
N VAL A 255 -22.60 45.93 -42.48
CA VAL A 255 -23.67 44.96 -42.23
C VAL A 255 -23.28 44.10 -41.05
N VAL A 256 -24.06 44.17 -39.97
CA VAL A 256 -23.83 43.42 -38.73
C VAL A 256 -24.84 42.28 -38.64
N ALA A 257 -24.37 41.06 -38.84
CA ALA A 257 -25.15 39.83 -38.69
C ALA A 257 -24.86 39.19 -37.32
N GLY A 258 -25.91 38.92 -36.55
CA GLY A 258 -25.80 38.26 -35.27
C GLY A 258 -26.67 38.89 -34.18
N ASP A 259 -26.89 38.12 -33.14
CA ASP A 259 -27.74 38.47 -32.01
C ASP A 259 -26.98 38.29 -30.68
N GLY A 260 -27.48 38.91 -29.61
CA GLY A 260 -26.86 38.83 -28.29
C GLY A 260 -27.15 40.06 -27.42
N PRO A 261 -26.68 40.02 -26.16
CA PRO A 261 -27.03 41.02 -25.14
C PRO A 261 -26.61 42.45 -25.48
N GLN A 262 -25.63 42.66 -26.37
CA GLN A 262 -25.16 43.99 -26.75
C GLN A 262 -25.84 44.58 -27.99
N LEU A 263 -26.70 43.83 -28.69
CA LEU A 263 -27.27 44.28 -29.96
C LEU A 263 -28.03 45.61 -29.83
N GLU A 264 -28.87 45.74 -28.79
CA GLU A 264 -29.61 46.98 -28.54
C GLU A 264 -28.70 48.15 -28.12
N ALA A 265 -27.59 47.87 -27.42
CA ALA A 265 -26.59 48.88 -27.08
C ALA A 265 -25.86 49.38 -28.34
N TRP A 266 -25.52 48.48 -29.27
CA TRP A 266 -24.90 48.82 -30.54
C TRP A 266 -25.83 49.64 -31.45
N LYS A 267 -27.12 49.29 -31.52
CA LYS A 267 -28.11 50.11 -32.25
C LYS A 267 -28.20 51.53 -31.69
N LYS A 268 -28.26 51.68 -30.36
CA LYS A 268 -28.28 53.00 -29.70
C LYS A 268 -27.01 53.80 -29.99
N LEU A 269 -25.85 53.15 -29.94
CA LEU A 269 -24.57 53.78 -30.27
C LEU A 269 -24.53 54.23 -31.72
N SER A 270 -24.99 53.41 -32.67
CA SER A 270 -25.07 53.77 -34.10
C SER A 270 -25.93 55.01 -34.34
N ILE A 271 -27.02 55.18 -33.58
CA ILE A 271 -27.88 56.38 -33.65
C ILE A 271 -27.14 57.58 -33.06
N LYS A 272 -26.49 57.41 -31.90
CA LYS A 272 -25.72 58.45 -31.22
C LYS A 272 -24.59 59.00 -32.10
N GLU A 273 -23.88 58.13 -32.80
CA GLU A 273 -22.78 58.49 -33.71
C GLU A 273 -23.27 58.98 -35.09
N GLY A 274 -24.58 59.13 -35.30
CA GLY A 274 -25.15 59.71 -36.52
C GLY A 274 -24.96 58.87 -37.79
N LEU A 275 -24.84 57.54 -37.67
CA LEU A 275 -24.46 56.68 -38.80
C LEU A 275 -25.62 56.36 -39.77
N GLY A 276 -26.87 56.62 -39.39
CA GLY A 276 -28.05 56.48 -40.28
C GLY A 276 -28.11 55.14 -41.02
N GLU A 277 -28.38 55.17 -42.33
CA GLU A 277 -28.44 53.97 -43.20
C GLU A 277 -27.08 53.33 -43.51
N ARG A 278 -25.96 53.89 -43.00
CA ARG A 278 -24.61 53.37 -43.23
C ARG A 278 -24.29 52.12 -42.41
N VAL A 279 -25.13 51.78 -41.43
CA VAL A 279 -25.02 50.55 -40.64
C VAL A 279 -26.35 49.79 -40.66
N ARG A 280 -26.31 48.52 -41.04
CA ARG A 280 -27.48 47.63 -41.10
C ARG A 280 -27.32 46.47 -40.12
N PHE A 281 -28.18 46.43 -39.10
CA PHE A 281 -28.24 45.33 -38.14
C PHE A 281 -29.27 44.29 -38.60
N LEU A 282 -28.82 43.07 -38.90
CA LEU A 282 -29.69 42.00 -39.39
C LEU A 282 -30.30 41.14 -38.27
N GLY A 283 -29.72 41.20 -37.06
CA GLY A 283 -30.09 40.29 -35.97
C GLY A 283 -29.73 38.84 -36.31
N ARG A 284 -30.56 37.89 -35.86
CA ARG A 284 -30.35 36.46 -36.09
C ARG A 284 -30.67 36.08 -37.54
N VAL A 285 -29.67 35.62 -38.29
CA VAL A 285 -29.79 35.21 -39.70
C VAL A 285 -29.67 33.69 -39.83
N SER A 286 -30.42 33.10 -40.78
CA SER A 286 -30.29 31.68 -41.13
C SER A 286 -28.97 31.39 -41.86
N ARG A 287 -28.51 30.14 -41.89
CA ARG A 287 -27.29 29.76 -42.64
C ARG A 287 -27.40 30.05 -44.13
N GLN A 288 -28.60 29.92 -44.71
CA GLN A 288 -28.89 30.32 -46.10
C GLN A 288 -28.74 31.84 -46.30
N GLY A 289 -29.40 32.63 -45.44
CA GLY A 289 -29.32 34.09 -45.53
C GLY A 289 -27.90 34.61 -45.31
N LEU A 290 -27.14 34.01 -44.39
CA LEU A 290 -25.74 34.37 -44.16
C LEU A 290 -24.86 34.05 -45.38
N ALA A 291 -25.11 32.93 -46.07
CA ALA A 291 -24.43 32.60 -47.32
C ALA A 291 -24.69 33.66 -48.41
N GLU A 292 -25.93 34.15 -48.54
CA GLU A 292 -26.27 35.25 -49.46
C GLU A 292 -25.53 36.54 -49.10
N TRP A 293 -25.40 36.86 -47.80
CA TRP A 293 -24.62 38.00 -47.33
C TRP A 293 -23.12 37.89 -47.63
N TYR A 294 -22.51 36.71 -47.45
CA TYR A 294 -21.12 36.47 -47.87
C TYR A 294 -20.94 36.65 -49.39
N ASP A 295 -21.95 36.32 -50.21
CA ASP A 295 -21.88 36.51 -51.67
C ASP A 295 -22.00 37.98 -52.09
N VAL A 296 -22.81 38.79 -51.41
CA VAL A 296 -22.94 40.23 -51.75
C VAL A 296 -21.86 41.12 -51.11
N ALA A 297 -21.23 40.68 -50.02
CA ALA A 297 -20.19 41.45 -49.32
C ALA A 297 -18.94 41.69 -50.19
N ASP A 298 -18.28 42.82 -49.99
CA ASP A 298 -17.01 43.18 -50.62
C ASP A 298 -15.82 42.78 -49.75
N THR A 299 -15.96 42.94 -48.42
CA THR A 299 -14.98 42.50 -47.43
C THR A 299 -15.69 41.97 -46.19
N PHE A 300 -15.06 41.01 -45.50
CA PHE A 300 -15.44 40.58 -44.17
C PHE A 300 -14.59 41.30 -43.12
N ILE A 301 -15.19 41.67 -41.99
CA ILE A 301 -14.53 42.37 -40.88
C ILE A 301 -14.71 41.55 -39.60
N LEU A 302 -13.59 41.22 -38.96
CA LEU A 302 -13.54 40.62 -37.63
C LEU A 302 -12.64 41.45 -36.71
N HIS A 303 -13.15 42.61 -36.30
CA HIS A 303 -12.49 43.49 -35.32
C HIS A 303 -12.82 43.05 -33.90
N THR A 304 -12.17 42.00 -33.40
CA THR A 304 -12.46 41.43 -32.08
C THR A 304 -11.26 41.55 -31.13
N GLY A 305 -11.52 41.91 -29.87
CA GLY A 305 -10.48 41.99 -28.83
C GLY A 305 -10.09 40.64 -28.24
N TYR A 306 -10.83 39.58 -28.58
CA TYR A 306 -10.52 38.21 -28.22
C TYR A 306 -11.26 37.22 -29.15
N GLU A 307 -10.49 36.33 -29.76
CA GLU A 307 -11.00 35.18 -30.51
C GLU A 307 -10.21 33.93 -30.17
N GLY A 308 -10.91 32.84 -29.87
CA GLY A 308 -10.26 31.54 -29.69
C GLY A 308 -9.69 31.03 -31.01
N TYR A 309 -10.59 30.82 -31.98
CA TYR A 309 -10.30 30.65 -33.40
C TYR A 309 -11.60 30.88 -34.17
N PRO A 310 -11.64 31.74 -35.20
CA PRO A 310 -12.89 32.15 -35.84
C PRO A 310 -13.48 31.05 -36.72
N HIS A 311 -14.81 30.88 -36.66
CA HIS A 311 -15.55 30.03 -37.60
C HIS A 311 -15.98 30.79 -38.86
N THR A 312 -16.25 32.09 -38.74
CA THR A 312 -16.80 32.93 -39.83
C THR A 312 -15.77 33.36 -40.85
N VAL A 313 -14.48 33.40 -40.50
CA VAL A 313 -13.39 33.69 -41.42
C VAL A 313 -13.23 32.57 -42.47
N PRO A 314 -13.10 31.28 -42.09
CA PRO A 314 -13.15 30.18 -43.06
C PRO A 314 -14.41 30.19 -43.93
N GLU A 315 -15.59 30.54 -43.38
CA GLU A 315 -16.83 30.67 -44.14
C GLU A 315 -16.75 31.78 -45.20
N ALA A 316 -16.28 32.97 -44.83
CA ALA A 316 -16.08 34.09 -45.74
C ALA A 316 -15.08 33.74 -46.87
N VAL A 317 -13.93 33.16 -46.50
CA VAL A 317 -12.89 32.72 -47.45
C VAL A 317 -13.43 31.64 -48.40
N SER A 318 -14.33 30.76 -47.94
CA SER A 318 -14.98 29.76 -48.80
C SER A 318 -15.81 30.38 -49.93
N ARG A 319 -16.16 31.68 -49.82
CA ARG A 319 -16.83 32.48 -50.85
C ARG A 319 -15.91 33.45 -51.58
N GLY A 320 -14.60 33.32 -51.38
CA GLY A 320 -13.59 34.18 -51.99
C GLY A 320 -13.63 35.61 -51.44
N LEU A 321 -14.20 35.83 -50.26
CA LEU A 321 -14.32 37.15 -49.63
C LEU A 321 -13.02 37.49 -48.89
N PRO A 322 -12.36 38.62 -49.18
CA PRO A 322 -11.23 39.08 -48.38
C PRO A 322 -11.68 39.43 -46.96
N CYS A 323 -10.85 39.11 -45.98
CA CYS A 323 -11.15 39.26 -44.57
C CYS A 323 -10.11 40.17 -43.89
N LEU A 324 -10.59 41.21 -43.22
CA LEU A 324 -9.81 42.05 -42.31
C LEU A 324 -10.04 41.55 -40.89
N VAL A 325 -8.99 41.07 -40.23
CA VAL A 325 -9.07 40.45 -38.89
C VAL A 325 -8.11 41.14 -37.93
N SER A 326 -8.44 41.19 -36.64
CA SER A 326 -7.51 41.72 -35.63
C SER A 326 -6.32 40.80 -35.36
N ASP A 327 -5.25 41.34 -34.80
CA ASP A 327 -4.07 40.61 -34.30
C ASP A 327 -4.30 39.88 -32.97
N GLN A 328 -5.55 39.79 -32.51
CA GLN A 328 -5.88 39.25 -31.18
C GLN A 328 -6.21 37.76 -31.24
N GLY A 329 -5.74 37.03 -30.24
CA GLY A 329 -6.06 35.62 -30.04
C GLY A 329 -5.62 34.73 -31.19
N GLY A 330 -6.49 33.82 -31.64
CA GLY A 330 -6.22 32.89 -32.74
C GLY A 330 -6.41 33.46 -34.15
N ASN A 331 -6.71 34.75 -34.31
CA ASN A 331 -6.92 35.36 -35.62
C ASN A 331 -5.68 35.35 -36.52
N PRO A 332 -4.45 35.66 -36.04
CA PRO A 332 -3.25 35.62 -36.88
C PRO A 332 -3.01 34.25 -37.55
N GLU A 333 -3.38 33.16 -36.88
CA GLU A 333 -3.24 31.79 -37.40
C GLU A 333 -4.12 31.51 -38.63
N THR A 334 -5.11 32.36 -38.91
CA THR A 334 -5.90 32.30 -40.14
C THR A 334 -5.15 32.84 -41.34
N GLN A 335 -4.23 33.79 -41.14
CA GLN A 335 -3.39 34.32 -42.22
C GLN A 335 -2.39 33.28 -42.70
N GLU A 336 -1.84 32.49 -41.79
CA GLU A 336 -0.98 31.36 -42.14
C GLU A 336 -1.70 30.30 -43.00
N GLU A 337 -3.01 30.14 -42.81
CA GLU A 337 -3.80 29.11 -43.47
C GLU A 337 -4.43 29.55 -44.78
N PHE A 338 -4.93 30.79 -44.83
CA PHE A 338 -5.68 31.31 -45.97
C PHE A 338 -4.92 32.40 -46.74
N GLY A 339 -3.71 32.77 -46.30
CA GLY A 339 -2.76 33.61 -47.03
C GLY A 339 -3.38 34.90 -47.56
N ALA A 340 -3.40 35.04 -48.89
CA ALA A 340 -3.82 36.24 -49.61
C ALA A 340 -5.25 36.73 -49.32
N TYR A 341 -6.10 35.90 -48.70
CA TYR A 341 -7.46 36.29 -48.32
C TYR A 341 -7.52 37.07 -47.00
N ILE A 342 -6.48 37.03 -46.16
CA ILE A 342 -6.51 37.56 -44.80
C ILE A 342 -5.51 38.71 -44.65
N ALA A 343 -6.00 39.85 -44.19
CA ALA A 343 -5.17 40.93 -43.67
C ALA A 343 -5.35 41.01 -42.15
N VAL A 344 -4.25 40.83 -41.42
CA VAL A 344 -4.20 40.95 -39.95
C VAL A 344 -3.81 42.38 -39.60
N LEU A 345 -4.60 43.03 -38.75
CA LEU A 345 -4.46 44.44 -38.38
C LEU A 345 -4.34 44.57 -36.86
N PRO A 346 -3.49 45.47 -36.33
CA PRO A 346 -3.41 45.70 -34.89
C PRO A 346 -4.76 46.15 -34.33
N TYR A 347 -5.24 45.50 -33.26
CA TYR A 347 -6.57 45.77 -32.71
C TYR A 347 -6.76 47.23 -32.29
N GLN A 348 -5.75 47.83 -31.64
CA GLN A 348 -5.89 49.19 -31.12
C GLN A 348 -5.60 50.29 -32.16
N ASP A 349 -5.06 49.94 -33.33
CA ASP A 349 -4.67 50.91 -34.36
C ASP A 349 -5.83 51.24 -35.30
N ARG A 350 -6.64 52.21 -34.86
CA ARG A 350 -7.81 52.68 -35.61
C ARG A 350 -7.44 53.17 -37.02
N ASP A 351 -6.30 53.82 -37.18
CA ASP A 351 -5.91 54.43 -38.46
C ASP A 351 -5.50 53.34 -39.46
N ALA A 352 -4.83 52.26 -39.02
CA ALA A 352 -4.54 51.10 -39.86
C ALA A 352 -5.81 50.42 -40.40
N TRP A 353 -6.84 50.28 -39.56
CA TRP A 353 -8.12 49.73 -40.00
C TRP A 353 -8.87 50.65 -40.97
N ILE A 354 -8.89 51.96 -40.74
CA ILE A 354 -9.51 52.92 -41.68
C ILE A 354 -8.78 52.86 -43.02
N ALA A 355 -7.44 52.84 -43.02
CA ALA A 355 -6.65 52.75 -44.24
C ALA A 355 -6.96 51.45 -45.02
N ALA A 356 -7.05 50.31 -44.33
CA ALA A 356 -7.40 49.03 -44.95
C ALA A 356 -8.82 49.02 -45.53
N LEU A 357 -9.78 49.65 -44.85
CA LEU A 357 -11.16 49.79 -45.34
C LEU A 357 -11.26 50.74 -46.54
N CYS A 358 -10.47 51.83 -46.57
CA CYS A 358 -10.41 52.73 -47.72
C CYS A 358 -9.81 52.07 -48.96
N ALA A 359 -8.85 51.16 -48.78
CA ALA A 359 -8.18 50.47 -49.88
C ALA A 359 -9.03 49.38 -50.55
N VAL A 360 -10.07 48.86 -49.86
CA VAL A 360 -10.97 47.76 -50.25
C VAL A 360 -10.27 46.64 -51.04
N PRO A 361 -9.88 45.52 -50.41
CA PRO A 361 -9.21 44.43 -51.12
C PRO A 361 -10.07 43.89 -52.27
N VAL A 362 -9.47 43.68 -53.45
CA VAL A 362 -10.18 43.14 -54.61
C VAL A 362 -10.60 41.70 -54.34
N ARG A 363 -11.91 41.44 -54.42
CA ARG A 363 -12.47 40.09 -54.26
C ARG A 363 -12.01 39.18 -55.41
N THR A 364 -11.38 38.06 -55.10
CA THR A 364 -10.99 37.08 -56.11
C THR A 364 -12.20 36.33 -56.67
N SER A 365 -12.24 36.03 -57.97
CA SER A 365 -13.35 35.34 -58.63
C SER A 365 -13.47 33.86 -58.28
N THR A 366 -12.44 33.25 -57.68
CA THR A 366 -12.38 31.82 -57.35
C THR A 366 -12.56 31.57 -55.85
N ALA A 367 -13.52 30.71 -55.49
CA ALA A 367 -13.67 30.19 -54.13
C ALA A 367 -12.47 29.29 -53.75
N SER A 368 -12.01 29.36 -52.50
CA SER A 368 -10.85 28.57 -52.05
C SER A 368 -11.23 27.09 -51.81
N PRO A 369 -10.57 26.13 -52.49
CA PRO A 369 -10.79 24.70 -52.25
C PRO A 369 -10.24 24.21 -50.89
N VAL A 370 -9.45 25.05 -50.20
CA VAL A 370 -8.80 24.72 -48.92
C VAL A 370 -9.81 24.38 -47.82
N VAL A 371 -11.00 24.97 -47.84
CA VAL A 371 -12.00 24.83 -46.75
C VAL A 371 -12.64 23.43 -46.68
N ALA A 372 -12.82 22.75 -47.82
CA ALA A 372 -13.36 21.38 -47.82
C ALA A 372 -12.33 20.36 -47.29
N TRP A 373 -11.05 20.61 -47.56
CA TRP A 373 -9.94 19.78 -47.08
C TRP A 373 -9.74 19.91 -45.57
N THR A 374 -9.89 21.11 -45.00
CA THR A 374 -9.71 21.36 -43.57
C THR A 374 -10.78 20.68 -42.72
N HIS A 375 -12.03 20.59 -43.20
CA HIS A 375 -13.10 19.86 -42.49
C HIS A 375 -12.82 18.36 -42.36
N LYS A 376 -12.35 17.72 -43.44
CA LYS A 376 -11.95 16.31 -43.38
C LYS A 376 -10.79 16.10 -42.40
N LYS A 377 -9.77 16.96 -42.49
CA LYS A 377 -8.58 16.93 -41.63
C LYS A 377 -8.93 17.08 -40.15
N MET A 378 -9.83 18.00 -39.80
CA MET A 378 -10.30 18.20 -38.43
C MET A 378 -10.91 16.92 -37.86
N ILE A 379 -11.83 16.27 -38.58
CA ILE A 379 -12.48 15.04 -38.11
C ILE A 379 -11.49 13.89 -37.98
N ASP A 380 -10.53 13.75 -38.92
CA ASP A 380 -9.47 12.75 -38.85
C ASP A 380 -8.65 12.90 -37.56
N GLN A 381 -8.23 14.12 -37.24
CA GLN A 381 -7.45 14.43 -36.03
C GLN A 381 -8.26 14.21 -34.75
N VAL A 382 -9.55 14.58 -34.74
CA VAL A 382 -10.43 14.33 -33.59
C VAL A 382 -10.58 12.82 -33.35
N GLU A 383 -10.89 12.05 -34.39
CA GLU A 383 -11.06 10.59 -34.28
C GLU A 383 -9.78 9.89 -33.79
N GLU A 384 -8.62 10.30 -34.29
CA GLU A 384 -7.31 9.79 -33.84
C GLU A 384 -7.10 10.04 -32.35
N ARG A 385 -7.36 11.25 -31.86
CA ARG A 385 -7.18 11.60 -30.44
C ARG A 385 -8.21 10.91 -29.55
N LEU A 386 -9.44 10.68 -30.03
CA LEU A 386 -10.42 9.84 -29.34
C LEU A 386 -9.90 8.41 -29.15
N LYS A 387 -9.23 7.82 -30.14
CA LYS A 387 -8.61 6.49 -30.05
C LYS A 387 -7.39 6.47 -29.14
N GLU A 388 -6.52 7.47 -29.21
CA GLU A 388 -5.35 7.56 -28.32
C GLU A 388 -5.73 7.75 -26.86
N GLY A 389 -6.77 8.53 -26.59
CA GLY A 389 -7.28 8.76 -25.24
C GLY A 389 -7.81 7.49 -24.56
N GLN A 390 -8.04 6.41 -25.30
CA GLN A 390 -8.40 5.09 -24.75
C GLN A 390 -7.20 4.24 -24.33
N LYS A 391 -6.00 4.52 -24.87
CA LYS A 391 -4.78 3.83 -24.41
C LYS A 391 -4.40 4.41 -23.04
N PRO A 392 -4.13 3.58 -22.01
CA PRO A 392 -3.57 4.07 -20.75
C PRO A 392 -2.12 4.49 -20.97
N GLY A 393 -1.92 5.59 -21.69
CA GLY A 393 -0.67 6.35 -21.75
C GLY A 393 -0.63 7.27 -20.55
N LEU A 394 0.53 7.35 -19.88
CA LEU A 394 0.74 8.26 -18.75
C LEU A 394 0.36 9.67 -19.17
N THR A 395 -0.77 10.12 -18.66
CA THR A 395 -1.12 11.53 -18.67
C THR A 395 -0.99 12.03 -17.24
N THR A 396 -1.45 11.30 -16.22
CA THR A 396 -1.41 11.74 -14.80
C THR A 396 0.02 11.93 -14.26
N PRO A 397 0.34 13.09 -13.65
CA PRO A 397 1.64 13.29 -13.02
C PRO A 397 1.84 12.26 -11.90
N ALA A 398 2.83 11.41 -12.09
CA ALA A 398 3.25 10.40 -11.13
C ALA A 398 4.47 10.89 -10.35
N ARG A 399 4.62 10.36 -9.14
CA ARG A 399 5.74 10.67 -8.26
C ARG A 399 6.39 9.40 -7.76
N ILE A 400 7.71 9.35 -7.87
CA ILE A 400 8.52 8.27 -7.30
C ILE A 400 9.24 8.82 -6.08
N ILE A 401 8.99 8.24 -4.90
CA ILE A 401 9.74 8.53 -3.69
C ILE A 401 10.79 7.44 -3.54
N MET A 402 12.05 7.79 -3.78
CA MET A 402 13.16 6.84 -3.72
C MET A 402 13.91 7.00 -2.40
N VAL A 403 14.01 5.94 -1.60
CA VAL A 403 14.77 5.93 -0.34
C VAL A 403 16.08 5.19 -0.55
N GLY A 404 17.20 5.82 -0.17
CA GLY A 404 18.53 5.30 -0.46
C GLY A 404 19.66 5.91 0.35
N TYR A 405 20.91 5.56 0.00
CA TYR A 405 22.13 5.99 0.69
C TYR A 405 23.10 6.81 -0.16
N GLU A 406 22.77 7.00 -1.43
CA GLU A 406 23.68 7.52 -2.45
C GLU A 406 23.99 9.00 -2.26
N ARG A 407 25.16 9.31 -1.71
CA ARG A 407 25.59 10.70 -1.41
C ARG A 407 25.93 11.49 -2.66
N GLU A 408 26.36 10.81 -3.72
CA GLU A 408 26.70 11.46 -4.99
C GLU A 408 25.48 12.14 -5.62
N LEU A 409 24.24 11.75 -5.26
CA LEU A 409 23.01 12.46 -5.64
C LEU A 409 22.95 13.90 -5.09
N LEU A 410 23.79 14.27 -4.12
CA LEU A 410 23.88 15.66 -3.66
C LEU A 410 24.71 16.54 -4.59
N LYS A 411 25.56 15.95 -5.44
CA LYS A 411 26.36 16.66 -6.44
C LYS A 411 25.60 16.65 -7.76
N THR A 412 25.05 17.79 -8.16
CA THR A 412 24.24 17.96 -9.39
C THR A 412 25.01 17.71 -10.68
N GLU A 413 26.35 17.71 -10.64
CA GLU A 413 27.22 17.42 -11.79
C GLU A 413 27.67 15.96 -11.85
N SER A 414 27.33 15.12 -10.86
CA SER A 414 27.74 13.72 -10.86
C SER A 414 27.01 12.90 -11.93
N SER A 415 27.70 11.90 -12.49
CA SER A 415 27.11 10.90 -13.40
C SER A 415 25.93 10.15 -12.76
N THR A 416 25.97 9.97 -11.43
CA THR A 416 24.87 9.36 -10.67
C THR A 416 23.63 10.26 -10.62
N PHE A 417 23.78 11.57 -10.44
CA PHE A 417 22.68 12.52 -10.50
C PHE A 417 22.05 12.53 -11.90
N ALA A 418 22.87 12.68 -12.95
CA ALA A 418 22.41 12.68 -14.34
C ALA A 418 21.62 11.40 -14.69
N ARG A 419 22.12 10.22 -14.26
CA ARG A 419 21.44 8.93 -14.48
C ARG A 419 20.08 8.86 -13.80
N VAL A 420 19.92 9.35 -12.57
CA VAL A 420 18.62 9.33 -11.89
C VAL A 420 17.69 10.42 -12.43
N ALA A 421 18.21 11.61 -12.73
CA ALA A 421 17.44 12.71 -13.30
C ALA A 421 16.88 12.34 -14.69
N SER A 422 17.64 11.60 -15.52
CA SER A 422 17.16 11.13 -16.83
C SER A 422 15.97 10.15 -16.77
N LEU A 423 15.66 9.56 -15.60
CA LEU A 423 14.45 8.76 -15.40
C LEU A 423 13.20 9.65 -15.19
N ALA A 424 13.38 10.91 -14.82
CA ALA A 424 12.29 11.87 -14.68
C ALA A 424 11.76 12.28 -16.06
N THR A 425 10.47 12.57 -16.13
CA THR A 425 9.81 13.11 -17.33
C THR A 425 8.89 14.27 -16.89
N PRO A 426 8.35 15.09 -17.81
CA PRO A 426 7.38 16.14 -17.45
C PRO A 426 6.18 15.62 -16.63
N THR A 427 5.83 14.35 -16.80
CA THR A 427 4.75 13.63 -16.09
C THR A 427 5.23 12.72 -14.96
N LEU A 428 6.53 12.61 -14.70
CA LEU A 428 7.10 11.72 -13.68
C LEU A 428 8.17 12.47 -12.88
N SER A 429 7.82 12.90 -11.67
CA SER A 429 8.74 13.55 -10.74
C SER A 429 9.40 12.54 -9.80
N ILE A 430 10.67 12.77 -9.45
CA ILE A 430 11.40 11.89 -8.52
C ILE A 430 11.79 12.69 -7.28
N SER A 431 11.51 12.13 -6.10
CA SER A 431 11.94 12.64 -4.81
C SER A 431 12.83 11.62 -4.13
N ALA A 432 14.14 11.83 -4.16
CA ALA A 432 15.14 11.00 -3.52
C ALA A 432 15.36 11.43 -2.06
N LEU A 433 15.23 10.48 -1.14
CA LEU A 433 15.45 10.61 0.30
C LEU A 433 16.73 9.86 0.66
N VAL A 434 17.80 10.62 0.96
CA VAL A 434 19.14 10.09 1.20
C VAL A 434 19.41 9.99 2.71
N VAL A 435 19.53 8.76 3.21
CA VAL A 435 19.74 8.47 4.63
C VAL A 435 21.25 8.29 4.90
N ALA A 436 22.01 9.37 4.72
CA ALA A 436 23.47 9.37 4.85
C ALA A 436 23.93 9.96 6.20
N ARG A 437 25.19 9.75 6.61
CA ARG A 437 25.76 10.39 7.81
C ARG A 437 26.32 11.74 7.41
N LEU A 438 25.51 12.78 7.59
CA LEU A 438 25.83 14.17 7.32
C LEU A 438 25.71 15.00 8.61
N PRO A 439 26.47 16.11 8.73
CA PRO A 439 26.32 17.03 9.86
C PRO A 439 24.92 17.68 9.87
N ASP A 440 24.47 18.18 8.71
CA ASP A 440 23.21 18.90 8.56
C ASP A 440 22.30 18.31 7.47
N ASP A 441 21.03 18.73 7.48
CA ASP A 441 20.05 18.38 6.45
C ASP A 441 20.33 19.20 5.18
N VAL A 442 20.39 18.54 4.02
CA VAL A 442 20.71 19.16 2.72
C VAL A 442 19.62 18.84 1.72
N ALA A 443 19.19 19.83 0.93
CA ALA A 443 18.22 19.63 -0.13
C ALA A 443 18.69 20.29 -1.43
N THR A 444 18.47 19.61 -2.55
CA THR A 444 18.85 20.07 -3.89
C THR A 444 17.78 19.63 -4.88
N GLU A 445 17.46 20.46 -5.87
CA GLU A 445 16.45 20.16 -6.89
C GLU A 445 16.92 20.64 -8.26
N ARG A 446 16.94 19.74 -9.24
CA ARG A 446 17.31 20.03 -10.64
C ARG A 446 16.70 18.95 -11.55
N ASP A 447 16.27 19.34 -12.75
CA ASP A 447 15.81 18.42 -13.81
C ASP A 447 14.72 17.41 -13.38
N GLY A 448 13.75 17.87 -12.55
CA GLY A 448 12.64 17.02 -12.07
C GLY A 448 13.03 16.00 -10.97
N LEU A 449 14.29 16.02 -10.53
CA LEU A 449 14.81 15.26 -9.41
C LEU A 449 15.03 16.17 -8.20
N ARG A 450 14.29 15.90 -7.12
CA ARG A 450 14.48 16.53 -5.81
C ARG A 450 15.19 15.57 -4.87
N VAL A 451 16.35 15.95 -4.36
CA VAL A 451 17.15 15.16 -3.43
C VAL A 451 17.12 15.83 -2.06
N GLN A 452 16.83 15.05 -1.02
CA GLN A 452 16.82 15.49 0.37
C GLN A 452 17.61 14.51 1.21
N ALA A 453 18.68 14.97 1.84
CA ALA A 453 19.50 14.19 2.75
C ALA A 453 19.33 14.66 4.18
N PHE A 454 19.37 13.71 5.12
CA PHE A 454 19.10 13.95 6.54
C PHE A 454 20.36 13.72 7.38
N GLY A 455 20.72 14.71 8.19
CA GLY A 455 21.88 14.71 9.07
C GLY A 455 21.60 14.28 10.52
N GLY A 456 22.65 14.17 11.32
CA GLY A 456 22.57 13.85 12.76
C GLY A 456 22.52 12.35 13.11
N GLY A 457 22.02 12.03 14.31
CA GLY A 457 21.97 10.67 14.84
C GLY A 457 21.08 9.72 14.02
N THR A 458 21.35 8.41 14.07
CA THR A 458 20.64 7.39 13.27
C THR A 458 19.12 7.45 13.42
N TYR A 459 18.61 7.59 14.65
CA TYR A 459 17.17 7.70 14.89
C TYR A 459 16.54 8.94 14.24
N ARG A 460 17.19 10.11 14.39
CA ARG A 460 16.73 11.38 13.81
C ARG A 460 16.62 11.27 12.29
N ARG A 461 17.64 10.73 11.62
CA ARG A 461 17.70 10.57 10.16
C ARG A 461 16.59 9.67 9.63
N VAL A 462 16.40 8.51 10.26
CA VAL A 462 15.33 7.56 9.90
C VAL A 462 13.96 8.20 10.07
N TRP A 463 13.73 8.89 11.20
CA TRP A 463 12.47 9.59 11.44
C TRP A 463 12.23 10.65 10.37
N GLN A 464 13.17 11.57 10.17
CA GLN A 464 13.03 12.67 9.20
C GLN A 464 12.76 12.15 7.77
N ALA A 465 13.43 11.08 7.35
CA ALA A 465 13.15 10.44 6.07
C ALA A 465 11.70 9.95 5.98
N ILE A 466 11.17 9.31 7.02
CA ILE A 466 9.76 8.91 7.08
C ILE A 466 8.83 10.13 7.07
N ARG A 467 9.16 11.21 7.82
CA ARG A 467 8.38 12.47 7.86
C ARG A 467 8.17 13.02 6.47
N VAL A 468 9.30 13.25 5.81
CA VAL A 468 9.36 13.98 4.56
C VAL A 468 8.78 13.08 3.47
N GLY A 469 9.07 11.78 3.48
CA GLY A 469 8.42 10.82 2.59
C GLY A 469 6.89 10.81 2.72
N ILE A 470 6.35 10.84 3.96
CA ILE A 470 4.90 10.94 4.17
C ILE A 470 4.35 12.27 3.63
N GLN A 471 5.06 13.38 3.85
CA GLN A 471 4.66 14.70 3.33
C GLN A 471 4.66 14.71 1.80
N GLU A 472 5.71 14.19 1.15
CA GLU A 472 5.82 14.11 -0.31
C GLU A 472 4.75 13.20 -0.92
N ALA A 473 4.47 12.05 -0.30
CA ALA A 473 3.43 11.13 -0.77
C ALA A 473 2.02 11.72 -0.63
N ARG A 474 1.79 12.58 0.37
CA ARG A 474 0.50 13.27 0.53
C ARG A 474 0.27 14.40 -0.48
N ARG A 475 1.31 14.92 -1.13
CA ARG A 475 1.17 15.95 -2.17
C ARG A 475 0.53 15.41 -3.45
N LEU A 476 0.76 14.14 -3.79
CA LEU A 476 0.17 13.46 -4.96
C LEU A 476 -0.37 12.05 -4.61
N PRO A 477 -1.45 11.96 -3.82
CA PRO A 477 -1.84 10.71 -3.17
C PRO A 477 -2.45 9.65 -4.10
N THR A 478 -2.73 9.97 -5.37
CA THR A 478 -3.33 9.00 -6.31
C THR A 478 -2.32 8.34 -7.24
N HIS A 479 -1.10 8.87 -7.36
CA HIS A 479 -0.08 8.40 -8.32
C HIS A 479 1.32 8.51 -7.71
N THR A 480 1.51 8.08 -6.46
CA THR A 480 2.85 8.01 -5.84
C THR A 480 3.29 6.55 -5.70
N LEU A 481 4.51 6.23 -6.13
CA LEU A 481 5.18 4.97 -5.82
C LEU A 481 6.28 5.23 -4.81
N VAL A 482 6.41 4.38 -3.81
CA VAL A 482 7.53 4.42 -2.87
C VAL A 482 8.48 3.29 -3.21
N THR A 483 9.77 3.60 -3.38
CA THR A 483 10.81 2.62 -3.70
C THR A 483 11.96 2.67 -2.69
N GLY A 484 12.43 1.50 -2.25
CA GLY A 484 13.63 1.35 -1.42
C GLY A 484 14.77 0.71 -2.22
N GLN A 485 15.99 1.26 -2.10
CA GLN A 485 17.18 0.76 -2.82
C GLN A 485 17.67 -0.63 -2.37
N ASP A 486 17.22 -1.09 -1.20
CA ASP A 486 17.51 -2.41 -0.63
C ASP A 486 16.27 -2.91 0.14
N PRO A 487 16.15 -4.22 0.41
CA PRO A 487 15.07 -4.77 1.22
C PRO A 487 15.35 -4.73 2.72
N PHE A 488 16.30 -3.93 3.20
CA PHE A 488 16.71 -3.83 4.60
C PHE A 488 16.31 -2.47 5.19
N ALA A 489 17.27 -1.59 5.44
CA ALA A 489 17.01 -0.35 6.18
C ALA A 489 16.33 0.71 5.29
N ALA A 490 16.70 0.88 4.01
CA ALA A 490 15.95 1.75 3.10
C ALA A 490 14.57 1.15 2.80
N GLY A 491 14.50 -0.17 2.64
CA GLY A 491 13.26 -0.92 2.45
C GLY A 491 12.27 -0.76 3.61
N LEU A 492 12.75 -0.76 4.87
CA LEU A 492 11.90 -0.50 6.05
C LEU A 492 11.32 0.91 6.05
N ILE A 493 12.12 1.92 5.70
CA ILE A 493 11.68 3.32 5.61
C ILE A 493 10.65 3.48 4.49
N ALA A 494 10.95 2.94 3.30
CA ALA A 494 10.05 2.92 2.15
C ALA A 494 8.72 2.21 2.49
N TYR A 495 8.80 1.06 3.16
CA TYR A 495 7.64 0.33 3.66
C TYR A 495 6.82 1.19 4.62
N ALA A 496 7.43 1.82 5.62
CA ALA A 496 6.71 2.69 6.55
C ALA A 496 5.97 3.83 5.83
N ILE A 497 6.62 4.50 4.87
CA ILE A 497 6.00 5.57 4.07
C ILE A 497 4.83 5.02 3.24
N SER A 498 5.05 3.93 2.49
CA SER A 498 4.04 3.24 1.67
C SER A 498 2.81 2.88 2.51
N ARG A 499 3.02 2.22 3.65
CA ARG A 499 1.94 1.77 4.53
C ARG A 499 1.18 2.94 5.14
N TRP A 500 1.86 4.00 5.59
CA TRP A 500 1.20 5.17 6.18
C TRP A 500 0.40 5.95 5.15
N THR A 501 0.88 6.01 3.90
CA THR A 501 0.26 6.82 2.85
C THR A 501 -0.64 6.04 1.90
N ASN A 502 -0.70 4.71 2.08
CA ASN A 502 -1.47 3.78 1.24
C ASN A 502 -1.03 3.82 -0.24
N GLN A 503 0.28 3.97 -0.46
CA GLN A 503 0.92 3.98 -1.77
C GLN A 503 1.55 2.61 -2.07
N PRO A 504 1.63 2.18 -3.34
CA PRO A 504 2.36 0.98 -3.72
C PRO A 504 3.85 1.06 -3.32
N LEU A 505 4.43 -0.10 -3.06
CA LEU A 505 5.81 -0.30 -2.66
C LEU A 505 6.55 -1.13 -3.72
N GLU A 506 7.65 -0.57 -4.20
CA GLU A 506 8.69 -1.30 -4.92
C GLU A 506 9.91 -1.48 -4.02
N LEU A 507 10.55 -2.64 -4.06
CA LEU A 507 11.84 -2.85 -3.40
C LEU A 507 12.88 -3.30 -4.42
N GLN A 508 14.10 -2.80 -4.27
CA GLN A 508 15.21 -3.15 -5.15
C GLN A 508 16.17 -4.07 -4.40
N GLU A 509 16.73 -5.04 -5.12
CA GLU A 509 17.78 -5.92 -4.63
C GLU A 509 18.94 -5.92 -5.64
N HIS A 510 20.01 -5.24 -5.26
CA HIS A 510 21.21 -5.09 -6.09
C HIS A 510 22.32 -6.05 -5.67
N GLY A 511 22.22 -6.75 -4.55
CA GLY A 511 23.21 -7.70 -4.06
C GLY A 511 22.67 -9.13 -3.99
N ASP A 512 23.56 -10.12 -4.09
CA ASP A 512 23.19 -11.51 -3.84
C ASP A 512 23.34 -11.90 -2.36
N PHE A 513 22.52 -11.28 -1.50
CA PHE A 513 22.47 -11.56 -0.06
C PHE A 513 21.82 -12.91 0.29
N TRP A 514 21.32 -13.62 -0.73
CA TRP A 514 20.47 -14.80 -0.59
C TRP A 514 21.20 -16.12 -0.86
N SER A 515 22.40 -16.04 -1.45
CA SER A 515 23.37 -17.13 -1.65
C SER A 515 23.86 -17.77 -0.34
N GLY A 516 23.74 -17.07 0.79
CA GLY A 516 24.14 -17.54 2.12
C GLY A 516 25.52 -17.07 2.58
N ALA A 517 26.40 -16.62 1.67
CA ALA A 517 27.73 -16.11 2.03
C ALA A 517 27.64 -14.90 2.97
N TRP A 518 26.83 -13.90 2.60
CA TRP A 518 26.59 -12.70 3.43
C TRP A 518 26.04 -13.04 4.83
N GLN A 519 25.21 -14.08 4.95
CA GLN A 519 24.59 -14.49 6.22
C GLN A 519 25.58 -15.15 7.19
N LYS A 520 26.75 -15.58 6.69
CA LYS A 520 27.83 -16.16 7.50
C LYS A 520 28.76 -15.08 8.08
N GLU A 521 28.80 -13.88 7.50
CA GLU A 521 29.69 -12.80 7.95
C GLU A 521 29.35 -12.31 9.37
N HIS A 522 28.07 -12.18 9.70
CA HIS A 522 27.64 -11.73 11.02
C HIS A 522 26.24 -12.26 11.39
N TRP A 523 26.01 -12.58 12.67
CA TRP A 523 24.74 -13.16 13.13
C TRP A 523 23.54 -12.23 12.88
N THR A 524 23.72 -10.91 12.91
CA THR A 524 22.66 -9.93 12.61
C THR A 524 22.20 -10.00 11.15
N HIS A 525 23.04 -10.44 10.21
CA HIS A 525 22.66 -10.60 8.80
C HIS A 525 21.58 -11.67 8.64
N ARG A 526 21.56 -12.70 9.50
CA ARG A 526 20.47 -13.69 9.52
C ARG A 526 19.12 -13.05 9.88
N VAL A 527 19.13 -12.15 10.86
CA VAL A 527 17.93 -11.40 11.26
C VAL A 527 17.48 -10.49 10.12
N TRP A 528 18.41 -9.75 9.51
CA TRP A 528 18.12 -8.89 8.37
C TRP A 528 17.63 -9.67 7.14
N ALA A 529 18.15 -10.86 6.87
CA ALA A 529 17.64 -11.73 5.80
C ALA A 529 16.18 -12.13 6.03
N ILE A 530 15.80 -12.45 7.28
CA ILE A 530 14.41 -12.74 7.63
C ILE A 530 13.53 -11.50 7.40
N VAL A 531 13.96 -10.34 7.88
CA VAL A 531 13.25 -9.06 7.70
C VAL A 531 13.10 -8.74 6.21
N GLY A 532 14.17 -8.86 5.43
CA GLY A 532 14.17 -8.55 4.01
C GLY A 532 13.24 -9.43 3.19
N ILE A 533 13.22 -10.75 3.41
CA ILE A 533 12.25 -11.63 2.74
C ILE A 533 10.80 -11.26 3.10
N GLN A 534 10.54 -10.88 4.34
CA GLN A 534 9.20 -10.48 4.75
C GLN A 534 8.75 -9.16 4.13
N LEU A 535 9.69 -8.22 3.91
CA LEU A 535 9.44 -6.97 3.20
C LEU A 535 9.22 -7.20 1.71
N LEU A 536 10.07 -8.02 1.07
CA LEU A 536 9.94 -8.40 -0.34
C LEU A 536 8.59 -9.07 -0.62
N LYS A 537 8.10 -9.95 0.27
CA LYS A 537 6.76 -10.55 0.14
C LYS A 537 5.63 -9.53 0.10
N ARG A 538 5.82 -8.40 0.80
CA ARG A 538 4.85 -7.30 0.94
C ARG A 538 4.96 -6.23 -0.12
N ALA A 539 6.03 -6.21 -0.89
CA ALA A 539 6.16 -5.33 -2.04
C ALA A 539 5.20 -5.76 -3.15
N GLU A 540 4.61 -4.79 -3.83
CA GLU A 540 3.80 -4.98 -5.03
C GLU A 540 4.71 -5.44 -6.17
N ARG A 541 5.93 -4.89 -6.24
CA ARG A 541 6.96 -5.24 -7.22
C ARG A 541 8.38 -5.19 -6.68
N ILE A 542 9.27 -5.93 -7.33
CA ILE A 542 10.66 -6.12 -6.92
C ILE A 542 11.56 -5.98 -8.14
N ARG A 543 12.57 -5.12 -8.05
CA ARG A 543 13.63 -5.02 -9.05
C ARG A 543 14.84 -5.82 -8.59
N VAL A 544 15.38 -6.63 -9.47
CA VAL A 544 16.66 -7.34 -9.28
C VAL A 544 17.61 -7.07 -10.44
N VAL A 545 18.90 -7.33 -10.25
CA VAL A 545 19.93 -7.05 -11.26
C VAL A 545 20.32 -8.24 -12.13
N SER A 546 19.99 -9.48 -11.74
CA SER A 546 20.36 -10.68 -12.50
C SER A 546 19.34 -11.83 -12.32
N GLU A 547 19.37 -12.79 -13.24
CA GLU A 547 18.54 -14.00 -13.16
C GLU A 547 18.90 -14.86 -11.93
N ARG A 548 20.17 -14.86 -11.50
CA ARG A 548 20.61 -15.55 -10.28
C ARG A 548 19.88 -15.05 -9.04
N VAL A 549 19.84 -13.72 -8.84
CA VAL A 549 19.14 -13.12 -7.70
C VAL A 549 17.64 -13.42 -7.76
N LYS A 550 17.03 -13.37 -8.96
CA LYS A 550 15.62 -13.77 -9.14
C LYS A 550 15.37 -15.21 -8.72
N ALA A 551 16.21 -16.15 -9.16
CA ALA A 551 16.09 -17.56 -8.81
C ALA A 551 16.19 -17.78 -7.29
N HIS A 552 17.12 -17.11 -6.62
CA HIS A 552 17.23 -17.16 -5.17
C HIS A 552 15.98 -16.62 -4.47
N LEU A 553 15.42 -15.50 -4.92
CA LEU A 553 14.19 -14.95 -4.34
C LEU A 553 12.97 -15.87 -4.55
N ILE A 554 12.84 -16.49 -5.72
CA ILE A 554 11.80 -17.48 -5.99
C ILE A 554 11.92 -18.67 -5.02
N ALA A 555 13.13 -19.18 -4.80
CA ALA A 555 13.39 -20.26 -3.85
C ALA A 555 13.00 -19.89 -2.39
N LYS A 556 13.01 -18.60 -2.03
CA LYS A 556 12.53 -18.10 -0.72
C LYS A 556 11.02 -17.83 -0.67
N GLY A 557 10.30 -18.15 -1.74
CA GLY A 557 8.84 -18.07 -1.84
C GLY A 557 8.33 -16.69 -2.27
N ILE A 558 9.09 -15.94 -3.08
CA ILE A 558 8.62 -14.74 -3.77
C ILE A 558 8.01 -15.16 -5.12
N HIS A 559 6.85 -14.60 -5.47
CA HIS A 559 6.20 -14.89 -6.75
C HIS A 559 6.98 -14.26 -7.91
N ALA A 560 7.27 -15.05 -8.95
CA ALA A 560 8.05 -14.62 -10.11
C ALA A 560 7.45 -13.39 -10.82
N GLU A 561 6.11 -13.27 -10.86
CA GLU A 561 5.38 -12.15 -11.45
C GLU A 561 5.67 -10.79 -10.80
N LYS A 562 6.17 -10.78 -9.56
CA LYS A 562 6.56 -9.56 -8.85
C LYS A 562 7.96 -9.09 -9.22
N ILE A 563 8.81 -9.96 -9.78
CA ILE A 563 10.24 -9.71 -9.95
C ILE A 563 10.53 -9.30 -11.39
N ALA A 564 11.11 -8.12 -11.58
CA ALA A 564 11.67 -7.67 -12.85
C ALA A 564 13.20 -7.62 -12.78
N ILE A 565 13.85 -8.21 -13.79
CA ILE A 565 15.30 -8.11 -13.95
C ILE A 565 15.59 -6.84 -14.74
N ILE A 566 16.24 -5.88 -14.09
CA ILE A 566 16.62 -4.61 -14.67
C ILE A 566 18.08 -4.36 -14.30
N PRO A 567 19.03 -4.72 -15.19
CA PRO A 567 20.46 -4.47 -15.03
C PRO A 567 20.81 -3.04 -14.64
N VAL A 568 22.04 -2.83 -14.15
CA VAL A 568 22.55 -1.48 -13.88
C VAL A 568 23.01 -0.86 -15.21
N ALA A 569 22.38 0.25 -15.61
CA ALA A 569 22.78 0.98 -16.79
C ALA A 569 24.15 1.65 -16.60
N GLN A 570 25.02 1.54 -17.62
CA GLN A 570 26.38 2.06 -17.63
C GLN A 570 26.67 2.74 -18.97
N GLU A 571 27.47 3.80 -18.96
CA GLU A 571 27.93 4.48 -20.17
C GLU A 571 29.23 3.83 -20.64
N LEU A 572 29.17 3.06 -21.72
CA LEU A 572 30.29 2.25 -22.21
C LEU A 572 30.85 2.74 -23.56
N LYS A 573 30.33 3.86 -24.10
CA LYS A 573 30.66 4.34 -25.45
C LYS A 573 32.15 4.59 -25.63
N GLU A 574 32.79 5.23 -24.66
CA GLU A 574 34.24 5.54 -24.71
C GLU A 574 35.09 4.27 -24.68
N LEU A 575 34.70 3.28 -23.88
CA LEU A 575 35.38 1.98 -23.78
C LEU A 575 35.22 1.17 -25.08
N HIS A 576 34.05 1.25 -25.73
CA HIS A 576 33.82 0.63 -27.04
C HIS A 576 34.59 1.29 -28.18
N ALA A 577 34.85 2.60 -28.10
CA ALA A 577 35.53 3.33 -29.16
C ALA A 577 37.04 3.01 -29.26
N LYS A 578 37.66 2.52 -28.17
CA LYS A 578 39.08 2.15 -28.18
C LYS A 578 39.31 0.89 -29.05
N PRO A 579 40.26 0.88 -30.00
CA PRO A 579 40.62 -0.34 -30.71
C PRO A 579 41.24 -1.36 -29.75
N LEU A 580 41.05 -2.65 -30.04
CA LEU A 580 41.82 -3.70 -29.35
C LEU A 580 43.29 -3.50 -29.75
N GLN A 581 44.12 -3.08 -28.80
CA GLN A 581 45.56 -2.97 -29.01
C GLN A 581 46.17 -4.38 -28.92
N PRO A 582 47.02 -4.79 -29.88
CA PRO A 582 47.89 -5.95 -29.69
C PRO A 582 48.74 -5.76 -28.42
N ARG A 583 49.06 -6.87 -27.74
CA ARG A 583 49.96 -6.81 -26.60
C ARG A 583 51.40 -6.68 -27.10
N ASP A 584 51.93 -5.47 -27.02
CA ASP A 584 53.33 -5.17 -27.40
C ASP A 584 54.29 -5.09 -26.19
N GLY A 585 53.79 -5.27 -24.97
CA GLY A 585 54.52 -5.07 -23.71
C GLY A 585 55.24 -6.30 -23.15
N ALA A 586 56.42 -6.08 -22.56
CA ALA A 586 57.23 -7.09 -21.89
C ALA A 586 56.69 -7.53 -20.51
N GLU A 587 55.74 -6.80 -19.90
CA GLU A 587 55.19 -7.07 -18.55
C GLU A 587 53.68 -7.34 -18.59
N TRP A 588 53.16 -8.14 -17.66
CA TRP A 588 51.71 -8.41 -17.51
C TRP A 588 51.10 -7.52 -16.42
N VAL A 589 50.09 -6.73 -16.75
CA VAL A 589 49.37 -5.87 -15.79
C VAL A 589 47.99 -6.45 -15.50
N ILE A 590 47.85 -7.06 -14.32
CA ILE A 590 46.59 -7.62 -13.83
C ILE A 590 45.94 -6.61 -12.88
N ARG A 591 44.70 -6.19 -13.16
CA ARG A 591 43.99 -5.20 -12.34
C ARG A 591 42.83 -5.82 -11.57
N VAL A 592 42.66 -5.36 -10.33
CA VAL A 592 41.58 -5.76 -9.41
C VAL A 592 40.88 -4.51 -8.85
N PRO A 593 40.04 -3.82 -9.65
CA PRO A 593 39.23 -2.71 -9.17
C PRO A 593 38.14 -3.18 -8.21
N CYS A 594 38.25 -2.82 -6.94
CA CYS A 594 37.27 -3.19 -5.92
C CYS A 594 37.37 -2.34 -4.65
N ARG A 595 36.33 -2.41 -3.81
CA ARG A 595 36.39 -1.92 -2.43
C ARG A 595 37.11 -2.95 -1.57
N PHE A 596 38.04 -2.53 -0.70
CA PHE A 596 38.80 -3.47 0.15
C PHE A 596 37.97 -3.92 1.36
N VAL A 597 37.09 -4.89 1.12
CA VAL A 597 36.19 -5.52 2.11
C VAL A 597 36.18 -7.04 1.93
N GLN A 598 35.79 -7.77 2.98
CA GLN A 598 35.84 -9.23 3.02
C GLN A 598 35.10 -9.87 1.84
N GLN A 599 33.92 -9.34 1.47
CA GLN A 599 33.13 -9.75 0.32
C GLN A 599 33.95 -9.95 -0.97
N LYS A 600 34.98 -9.12 -1.21
CA LYS A 600 35.75 -9.12 -2.47
C LYS A 600 36.82 -10.21 -2.54
N GLY A 601 36.97 -11.05 -1.51
CA GLY A 601 37.87 -12.20 -1.53
C GLY A 601 39.33 -11.81 -1.82
N LEU A 602 39.81 -10.74 -1.17
CA LEU A 602 41.15 -10.17 -1.39
C LEU A 602 42.26 -11.19 -1.08
N ASN A 603 42.03 -12.09 -0.11
CA ASN A 603 42.92 -13.21 0.18
C ASN A 603 43.05 -14.18 -0.99
N ILE A 604 41.94 -14.52 -1.64
CA ILE A 604 41.90 -15.52 -2.72
C ILE A 604 42.71 -15.06 -3.93
N VAL A 605 42.58 -13.79 -4.32
CA VAL A 605 43.34 -13.24 -5.46
C VAL A 605 44.82 -13.08 -5.13
N LEU A 606 45.20 -12.72 -3.89
CA LEU A 606 46.60 -12.65 -3.46
C LEU A 606 47.26 -14.03 -3.47
N ASP A 607 46.58 -15.04 -2.91
CA ASP A 607 47.08 -16.42 -2.89
C ASP A 607 47.18 -17.02 -4.29
N ALA A 608 46.25 -16.66 -5.20
CA ALA A 608 46.30 -17.05 -6.60
C ALA A 608 47.46 -16.36 -7.34
N PHE A 609 47.63 -15.05 -7.14
CA PHE A 609 48.68 -14.28 -7.80
C PHE A 609 50.09 -14.68 -7.33
N ALA A 610 50.27 -15.08 -6.06
CA ALA A 610 51.54 -15.62 -5.59
C ALA A 610 52.02 -16.80 -6.46
N LYS A 611 51.11 -17.73 -6.81
CA LYS A 611 51.41 -18.87 -7.69
C LYS A 611 51.68 -18.46 -9.15
N VAL A 612 51.01 -17.42 -9.63
CA VAL A 612 51.25 -16.88 -10.97
C VAL A 612 52.63 -16.23 -11.03
N HIS A 613 53.00 -15.46 -10.02
CA HIS A 613 54.29 -14.76 -9.97
C HIS A 613 55.48 -15.72 -9.87
N GLU A 614 55.33 -16.88 -9.21
CA GLU A 614 56.35 -17.94 -9.19
C GLU A 614 56.76 -18.42 -10.60
N GLN A 615 55.83 -18.39 -11.57
CA GLN A 615 56.07 -18.83 -12.94
C GLN A 615 56.29 -17.66 -13.92
N TYR A 616 55.66 -16.52 -13.66
CA TYR A 616 55.65 -15.35 -14.52
C TYR A 616 56.17 -14.12 -13.75
N LEU A 617 57.50 -14.01 -13.67
CA LEU A 617 58.18 -12.95 -12.92
C LEU A 617 57.91 -11.53 -13.46
N ASN A 618 57.51 -11.42 -14.72
CA ASN A 618 57.12 -10.16 -15.36
C ASN A 618 55.64 -9.77 -15.12
N ALA A 619 54.89 -10.53 -14.32
CA ALA A 619 53.51 -10.22 -13.95
C ALA A 619 53.44 -9.31 -12.72
N ARG A 620 52.57 -8.30 -12.80
CA ARG A 620 52.27 -7.32 -11.75
C ARG A 620 50.77 -7.30 -11.46
N LEU A 621 50.43 -7.04 -10.21
CA LEU A 621 49.06 -6.95 -9.73
C LEU A 621 48.79 -5.54 -9.21
N GLU A 622 47.76 -4.88 -9.73
CA GLU A 622 47.30 -3.58 -9.23
C GLU A 622 45.93 -3.71 -8.58
N PHE A 623 45.85 -3.51 -7.26
CA PHE A 623 44.58 -3.28 -6.57
C PHE A 623 44.18 -1.83 -6.73
N VAL A 624 43.01 -1.59 -7.31
CA VAL A 624 42.51 -0.23 -7.56
C VAL A 624 41.29 0.02 -6.67
N GLY A 625 41.41 0.94 -5.71
CA GLY A 625 40.33 1.30 -4.81
C GLY A 625 40.79 1.55 -3.37
N ALA A 626 39.85 1.51 -2.43
CA ALA A 626 40.11 1.75 -1.02
C ALA A 626 39.13 0.97 -0.14
N GLY A 627 39.46 0.79 1.13
CA GLY A 627 38.54 0.18 2.09
C GLY A 627 39.19 -0.17 3.44
N PRO A 628 38.38 -0.63 4.41
CA PRO A 628 38.84 -0.93 5.76
C PRO A 628 39.90 -2.03 5.84
N LEU A 629 40.07 -2.85 4.80
CA LEU A 629 41.07 -3.93 4.77
C LEU A 629 42.42 -3.51 4.15
N GLU A 630 42.65 -2.22 3.91
CA GLU A 630 43.89 -1.74 3.29
C GLU A 630 45.16 -2.16 4.05
N SER A 631 45.21 -1.93 5.36
CA SER A 631 46.33 -2.36 6.22
C SER A 631 46.52 -3.89 6.20
N TRP A 632 45.41 -4.64 6.12
CA TRP A 632 45.45 -6.09 6.04
C TRP A 632 46.02 -6.57 4.70
N VAL A 633 45.65 -5.93 3.58
CA VAL A 633 46.19 -6.24 2.24
C VAL A 633 47.70 -6.00 2.22
N LEU A 634 48.17 -4.85 2.72
CA LEU A 634 49.60 -4.52 2.77
C LEU A 634 50.40 -5.56 3.58
N SER A 635 49.90 -5.94 4.76
CA SER A 635 50.53 -6.97 5.60
C SER A 635 50.54 -8.34 4.92
N ARG A 636 49.47 -8.71 4.21
CA ARG A 636 49.40 -9.98 3.46
C ARG A 636 50.38 -9.99 2.28
N VAL A 637 50.50 -8.89 1.55
CA VAL A 637 51.46 -8.73 0.44
C VAL A 637 52.90 -8.89 0.94
N GLN A 638 53.25 -8.28 2.07
CA GLN A 638 54.57 -8.46 2.69
C GLN A 638 54.82 -9.92 3.10
N THR A 639 53.83 -10.55 3.73
CA THR A 639 53.93 -11.95 4.18
C THR A 639 54.13 -12.92 3.02
N LEU A 640 53.55 -12.63 1.85
CA LEU A 640 53.70 -13.42 0.63
C LEU A 640 54.95 -13.06 -0.19
N GLY A 641 55.75 -12.07 0.23
CA GLY A 641 56.94 -11.63 -0.51
C GLY A 641 56.65 -10.88 -1.81
N LEU A 642 55.46 -10.30 -1.97
CA LEU A 642 54.99 -9.73 -3.25
C LEU A 642 55.12 -8.19 -3.32
N SER A 643 55.84 -7.56 -2.40
CA SER A 643 55.88 -6.10 -2.25
C SER A 643 56.44 -5.33 -3.45
N LEU A 644 57.22 -5.98 -4.32
CA LEU A 644 57.78 -5.35 -5.53
C LEU A 644 56.83 -5.39 -6.74
N VAL A 645 55.82 -6.27 -6.70
CA VAL A 645 54.96 -6.58 -7.86
C VAL A 645 53.46 -6.38 -7.61
N VAL A 646 53.05 -6.18 -6.36
CA VAL A 646 51.68 -5.79 -6.00
C VAL A 646 51.66 -4.32 -5.60
N THR A 647 50.83 -3.52 -6.27
CA THR A 647 50.64 -2.10 -5.93
C THR A 647 49.20 -1.79 -5.60
N LEU A 648 49.00 -0.88 -4.64
CA LEU A 648 47.69 -0.33 -4.31
C LEU A 648 47.58 1.07 -4.95
N ARG A 649 46.55 1.25 -5.77
CA ARG A 649 46.25 2.49 -6.49
C ARG A 649 44.95 3.10 -5.97
N PRO A 650 44.82 4.44 -5.93
CA PRO A 650 43.54 5.09 -5.67
C PRO A 650 42.51 4.73 -6.75
N TRP A 651 41.23 4.96 -6.47
CA TRP A 651 40.17 4.75 -7.47
C TRP A 651 40.40 5.62 -8.72
N MET A 652 40.29 5.01 -9.90
CA MET A 652 40.46 5.65 -11.22
C MET A 652 39.14 5.58 -12.00
N GLU A 653 38.94 6.51 -12.93
CA GLU A 653 37.79 6.48 -13.84
C GLU A 653 37.91 5.34 -14.87
N ALA A 654 36.79 4.84 -15.38
CA ALA A 654 36.76 3.61 -16.17
C ALA A 654 37.71 3.63 -17.39
N ALA A 655 37.83 4.76 -18.08
CA ALA A 655 38.68 4.89 -19.26
C ALA A 655 40.19 4.77 -18.95
N GLU A 656 40.63 5.25 -17.78
CA GLU A 656 41.99 5.16 -17.25
C GLU A 656 42.22 3.77 -16.61
N LEU A 657 41.24 3.29 -15.86
CA LEU A 657 41.27 2.01 -15.16
C LEU A 657 41.53 0.82 -16.08
N TRP A 658 41.08 0.85 -17.33
CA TRP A 658 41.30 -0.24 -18.29
C TRP A 658 42.43 0.03 -19.27
N ASP A 659 43.03 1.22 -19.24
CA ASP A 659 44.13 1.59 -20.13
C ASP A 659 45.42 0.84 -19.76
N GLY A 660 45.93 0.00 -20.67
CA GLY A 660 47.11 -0.84 -20.40
C GLY A 660 46.87 -2.01 -19.44
N ALA A 661 45.61 -2.38 -19.16
CA ALA A 661 45.31 -3.59 -18.39
C ALA A 661 45.31 -4.82 -19.30
N ASP A 662 46.11 -5.84 -18.96
CA ASP A 662 46.16 -7.11 -19.71
C ASP A 662 45.13 -8.14 -19.24
N MET A 663 44.67 -8.00 -18.00
CA MET A 663 43.75 -8.96 -17.38
C MET A 663 42.98 -8.30 -16.23
N PHE A 664 41.67 -8.60 -16.16
CA PHE A 664 40.84 -8.28 -15.00
C PHE A 664 40.56 -9.54 -14.19
N VAL A 665 40.76 -9.46 -12.87
CA VAL A 665 40.47 -10.56 -11.94
C VAL A 665 39.43 -10.14 -10.89
N MET A 666 38.37 -10.94 -10.74
CA MET A 666 37.36 -10.81 -9.69
C MET A 666 37.27 -12.08 -8.85
N SER A 667 37.56 -11.98 -7.54
CA SER A 667 37.55 -13.10 -6.59
C SER A 667 36.45 -13.01 -5.51
N SER A 668 35.37 -12.28 -5.79
CA SER A 668 34.29 -12.02 -4.82
C SER A 668 33.60 -13.31 -4.32
N HIS A 669 33.23 -13.33 -3.04
CA HIS A 669 32.40 -14.39 -2.44
C HIS A 669 30.93 -14.29 -2.85
N TYR A 670 30.45 -13.08 -3.07
CA TYR A 670 29.15 -12.78 -3.64
C TYR A 670 29.21 -11.42 -4.33
N GLU A 671 28.42 -11.25 -5.39
CA GLU A 671 28.38 -10.03 -6.18
C GLU A 671 26.95 -9.72 -6.57
N GLY A 672 26.67 -8.43 -6.80
CA GLY A 672 25.42 -7.97 -7.37
C GLY A 672 25.42 -8.09 -8.89
N TYR A 673 25.58 -6.95 -9.55
CA TYR A 673 25.69 -6.87 -11.01
C TYR A 673 27.13 -6.95 -11.53
N GLY A 674 28.15 -6.68 -10.70
CA GLY A 674 29.55 -6.71 -11.15
C GLY A 674 29.84 -5.68 -12.25
N ARG A 675 29.67 -4.38 -11.94
CA ARG A 675 29.89 -3.27 -12.90
C ARG A 675 31.25 -3.33 -13.60
N THR A 676 32.30 -3.62 -12.85
CA THR A 676 33.68 -3.73 -13.35
C THR A 676 33.87 -4.88 -14.32
N VAL A 677 33.12 -5.98 -14.20
CA VAL A 677 33.12 -7.08 -15.20
C VAL A 677 32.63 -6.55 -16.55
N VAL A 678 31.52 -5.82 -16.55
CA VAL A 678 30.92 -5.26 -17.77
C VAL A 678 31.83 -4.18 -18.39
N GLU A 679 32.45 -3.34 -17.56
CA GLU A 679 33.39 -2.31 -18.02
C GLU A 679 34.66 -2.96 -18.63
N ALA A 680 35.22 -4.00 -17.99
CA ALA A 680 36.36 -4.76 -18.54
C ALA A 680 36.03 -5.43 -19.88
N MET A 681 34.86 -6.07 -19.97
CA MET A 681 34.39 -6.68 -21.22
C MET A 681 34.21 -5.65 -22.33
N ALA A 682 33.68 -4.46 -22.02
CA ALA A 682 33.52 -3.36 -22.98
C ALA A 682 34.87 -2.84 -23.51
N ALA A 683 35.85 -2.74 -22.61
CA ALA A 683 37.23 -2.36 -22.93
C ALA A 683 37.99 -3.45 -23.70
N GLY A 684 37.46 -4.68 -23.77
CA GLY A 684 38.14 -5.81 -24.40
C GLY A 684 39.28 -6.38 -23.56
N VAL A 685 39.24 -6.20 -22.24
CA VAL A 685 40.20 -6.78 -21.30
C VAL A 685 39.76 -8.21 -20.95
N PRO A 686 40.62 -9.23 -21.07
CA PRO A 686 40.32 -10.60 -20.66
C PRO A 686 39.87 -10.67 -19.20
N VAL A 687 38.74 -11.34 -18.93
CA VAL A 687 38.14 -11.43 -17.59
C VAL A 687 38.28 -12.82 -17.01
N VAL A 688 38.80 -12.89 -15.77
CA VAL A 688 38.76 -14.07 -14.91
C VAL A 688 37.92 -13.75 -13.67
N ALA A 689 36.83 -14.48 -13.44
CA ALA A 689 35.89 -14.18 -12.36
C ALA A 689 35.44 -15.43 -11.59
N THR A 690 35.11 -15.27 -10.31
CA THR A 690 34.39 -16.30 -9.55
C THR A 690 32.93 -16.42 -9.98
N ASP A 691 32.31 -17.60 -9.82
CA ASP A 691 30.91 -17.87 -10.19
C ASP A 691 29.88 -17.19 -9.29
N VAL A 692 29.76 -15.86 -9.40
CA VAL A 692 28.87 -15.01 -8.58
C VAL A 692 28.19 -13.90 -9.40
N GLY A 693 27.13 -13.31 -8.86
CA GLY A 693 26.51 -12.09 -9.40
C GLY A 693 25.98 -12.20 -10.83
N CYS A 694 26.64 -11.53 -11.78
CA CYS A 694 26.28 -11.50 -13.20
C CYS A 694 26.89 -12.65 -14.03
N VAL A 695 27.80 -13.42 -13.46
CA VAL A 695 28.42 -14.59 -14.12
C VAL A 695 27.37 -15.65 -14.46
N GLY A 696 27.46 -16.29 -15.62
CA GLY A 696 26.41 -17.17 -16.16
C GLY A 696 25.30 -16.46 -16.95
N SER A 697 25.07 -15.16 -16.70
CA SER A 697 24.17 -14.32 -17.52
C SER A 697 24.89 -13.43 -18.51
N ILE A 698 25.99 -12.79 -18.08
CA ILE A 698 26.77 -11.86 -18.90
C ILE A 698 28.09 -12.49 -19.32
N LEU A 699 28.81 -13.08 -18.35
CA LEU A 699 30.10 -13.73 -18.55
C LEU A 699 29.92 -15.25 -18.43
N ARG A 700 30.08 -16.00 -19.53
CA ARG A 700 29.99 -17.47 -19.54
C ARG A 700 31.38 -18.09 -19.71
N HIS A 701 31.61 -19.19 -19.00
CA HIS A 701 32.89 -19.88 -19.00
C HIS A 701 33.33 -20.28 -20.42
N GLU A 702 34.57 -19.96 -20.76
CA GLU A 702 35.24 -20.22 -22.05
C GLU A 702 34.58 -19.57 -23.28
N GLN A 703 33.55 -18.74 -23.10
CA GLN A 703 32.91 -17.99 -24.17
C GLN A 703 33.36 -16.54 -24.17
N GLU A 704 33.06 -15.79 -23.11
CA GLU A 704 33.48 -14.38 -22.96
C GLU A 704 34.55 -14.18 -21.87
N GLY A 705 34.77 -15.17 -21.01
CA GLY A 705 35.84 -15.15 -20.02
C GLY A 705 36.03 -16.48 -19.32
N LEU A 706 36.93 -16.52 -18.34
CA LEU A 706 37.14 -17.71 -17.52
C LEU A 706 36.42 -17.55 -16.18
N VAL A 707 35.66 -18.57 -15.81
CA VAL A 707 34.85 -18.60 -14.59
C VAL A 707 35.38 -19.71 -13.71
N VAL A 708 35.61 -19.40 -12.43
CA VAL A 708 36.15 -20.35 -11.45
C VAL A 708 35.23 -20.48 -10.22
N PRO A 709 35.31 -21.59 -9.48
CA PRO A 709 34.60 -21.72 -8.22
C PRO A 709 34.99 -20.63 -7.21
N VAL A 710 34.04 -20.22 -6.36
CA VAL A 710 34.28 -19.31 -5.24
C VAL A 710 35.25 -19.98 -4.23
N GLU A 711 36.12 -19.18 -3.61
CA GLU A 711 37.09 -19.65 -2.59
C GLU A 711 38.18 -20.62 -3.09
N ASP A 712 38.33 -20.82 -4.41
CA ASP A 712 39.39 -21.67 -4.98
C ASP A 712 40.52 -20.84 -5.62
N ALA A 713 41.52 -20.48 -4.82
CA ALA A 713 42.71 -19.76 -5.29
C ALA A 713 43.52 -20.55 -6.33
N SER A 714 43.48 -21.88 -6.30
CA SER A 714 44.23 -22.71 -7.25
C SER A 714 43.57 -22.71 -8.62
N ALA A 715 42.24 -22.84 -8.69
CA ALA A 715 41.50 -22.68 -9.94
C ALA A 715 41.67 -21.26 -10.51
N LEU A 716 41.62 -20.24 -9.65
CA LEU A 716 41.85 -18.85 -10.06
C LEU A 716 43.24 -18.67 -10.68
N SER A 717 44.30 -19.19 -10.05
CA SER A 717 45.67 -19.12 -10.57
C SER A 717 45.82 -19.82 -11.93
N ARG A 718 45.24 -21.02 -12.12
CA ARG A 718 45.27 -21.74 -13.40
C ARG A 718 44.56 -20.98 -14.51
N ALA A 719 43.43 -20.34 -14.20
CA ALA A 719 42.72 -19.52 -15.17
C ALA A 719 43.54 -18.29 -15.58
N MET A 720 44.21 -17.63 -14.63
CA MET A 720 45.11 -16.50 -14.92
C MET A 720 46.28 -16.94 -15.81
N MET A 721 46.95 -18.05 -15.49
CA MET A 721 48.06 -18.59 -16.30
C MET A 721 47.60 -18.96 -17.73
N ARG A 722 46.40 -19.54 -17.87
CA ARG A 722 45.86 -19.87 -19.19
C ARG A 722 45.62 -18.66 -20.09
N ILE A 723 45.24 -17.51 -19.52
CA ILE A 723 45.14 -16.24 -20.29
C ILE A 723 46.53 -15.76 -20.74
N ILE A 724 47.56 -15.98 -19.92
CA ILE A 724 48.95 -15.64 -20.23
C ILE A 724 49.49 -16.54 -21.36
N GLU A 725 49.26 -17.85 -21.28
CA GLU A 725 49.81 -18.88 -22.16
C GLU A 725 49.10 -19.01 -23.51
N ASP A 726 47.76 -18.94 -23.53
CA ASP A 726 46.95 -19.25 -24.71
C ASP A 726 46.46 -17.95 -25.38
N GLU A 727 47.29 -17.43 -26.28
CA GLU A 727 46.98 -16.23 -27.06
C GLU A 727 45.71 -16.38 -27.93
N PRO A 728 45.51 -17.47 -28.71
CA PRO A 728 44.28 -17.66 -29.48
C PRO A 728 43.02 -17.64 -28.61
N LEU A 729 43.05 -18.28 -27.44
CA LEU A 729 41.96 -18.21 -26.47
C LEU A 729 41.74 -16.78 -26.00
N ARG A 730 42.80 -16.09 -25.58
CA ARG A 730 42.73 -14.71 -25.08
C ARG A 730 42.05 -13.79 -26.10
N THR A 731 42.52 -13.77 -27.35
CA THR A 731 41.94 -12.94 -28.42
C THR A 731 40.47 -13.28 -28.67
N ARG A 732 40.12 -14.57 -28.66
CA ARG A 732 38.73 -15.02 -28.83
C ARG A 732 37.83 -14.52 -27.70
N LEU A 733 38.28 -14.61 -26.44
CA LEU A 733 37.52 -14.14 -25.28
C LEU A 733 37.33 -12.62 -25.32
N GLN A 734 38.36 -11.85 -25.73
CA GLN A 734 38.27 -10.39 -25.86
C GLN A 734 37.22 -9.97 -26.89
N LEU A 735 37.24 -10.59 -28.07
CA LEU A 735 36.28 -10.31 -29.14
C LEU A 735 34.86 -10.68 -28.73
N ALA A 736 34.67 -11.89 -28.19
CA ALA A 736 33.36 -12.37 -27.73
C ALA A 736 32.80 -11.51 -26.59
N ALA A 737 33.65 -11.03 -25.68
CA ALA A 737 33.24 -10.13 -24.60
C ALA A 737 32.71 -8.79 -25.15
N ARG A 738 33.39 -8.17 -26.11
CA ARG A 738 32.93 -6.92 -26.73
C ARG A 738 31.62 -7.10 -27.49
N GLU A 739 31.51 -8.15 -28.28
CA GLU A 739 30.28 -8.49 -29.02
C GLU A 739 29.11 -8.73 -28.04
N ARG A 740 29.37 -9.45 -26.94
CA ARG A 740 28.36 -9.70 -25.91
C ARG A 740 27.86 -8.40 -25.28
N ILE A 741 28.74 -7.46 -24.92
CA ILE A 741 28.31 -6.19 -24.34
C ILE A 741 27.51 -5.35 -25.35
N GLN A 742 27.89 -5.35 -26.63
CA GLN A 742 27.12 -4.67 -27.69
C GLN A 742 25.71 -5.23 -27.86
N SER A 743 25.51 -6.53 -27.57
CA SER A 743 24.19 -7.18 -27.60
C SER A 743 23.29 -6.83 -26.40
N LEU A 744 23.83 -6.21 -25.34
CA LEU A 744 23.04 -5.87 -24.16
C LEU A 744 22.17 -4.62 -24.38
N PRO A 745 21.04 -4.51 -23.66
CA PRO A 745 20.17 -3.34 -23.76
C PRO A 745 20.93 -2.04 -23.47
N THR A 746 20.65 -0.99 -24.24
CA THR A 746 21.25 0.33 -24.03
C THR A 746 20.75 0.96 -22.73
N THR A 747 21.44 2.01 -22.27
CA THR A 747 21.00 2.81 -21.12
C THR A 747 19.57 3.32 -21.28
N SER A 748 19.20 3.79 -22.48
CA SER A 748 17.83 4.23 -22.79
C SER A 748 16.80 3.10 -22.71
N ASP A 749 17.16 1.89 -23.13
CA ASP A 749 16.28 0.72 -23.05
C ASP A 749 16.03 0.35 -21.58
N LEU A 750 17.08 0.28 -20.77
CA LEU A 750 16.98 -0.04 -19.34
C LEU A 750 16.17 1.02 -18.58
N GLN A 751 16.32 2.29 -18.93
CA GLN A 751 15.52 3.39 -18.38
C GLN A 751 14.04 3.30 -18.79
N ALA A 752 13.74 2.91 -20.04
CA ALA A 752 12.38 2.66 -20.48
C ALA A 752 11.74 1.47 -19.74
N ILE A 753 12.50 0.38 -19.56
CA ILE A 753 12.05 -0.79 -18.79
C ILE A 753 11.79 -0.41 -17.32
N GLN A 754 12.67 0.38 -16.70
CA GLN A 754 12.48 0.86 -15.33
C GLN A 754 11.21 1.70 -15.17
N ARG A 755 10.94 2.61 -16.10
CA ARG A 755 9.72 3.44 -16.08
C ARG A 755 8.48 2.57 -16.22
N THR A 756 8.45 1.65 -17.19
CA THR A 756 7.35 0.68 -17.35
C THR A 756 7.13 -0.15 -16.09
N HIS A 757 8.21 -0.58 -15.45
CA HIS A 757 8.14 -1.34 -14.19
C HIS A 757 7.47 -0.55 -13.06
N TRP A 758 7.85 0.71 -12.86
CA TRP A 758 7.21 1.60 -11.89
C TRP A 758 5.72 1.83 -12.18
N LEU A 759 5.36 1.94 -13.45
CA LEU A 759 3.98 2.18 -13.85
C LEU A 759 3.08 0.98 -13.61
N GLN A 760 3.61 -0.20 -13.87
CA GLN A 760 2.90 -1.42 -13.55
C GLN A 760 2.76 -1.59 -12.02
N ALA A 761 3.70 -1.08 -11.21
CA ALA A 761 3.55 -1.02 -9.75
C ALA A 761 2.46 -0.01 -9.32
N LEU A 762 2.38 1.16 -9.97
CA LEU A 762 1.34 2.17 -9.73
C LEU A 762 -0.08 1.65 -10.04
N ASN A 763 -0.21 0.81 -11.07
CA ASN A 763 -1.50 0.24 -11.49
C ASN A 763 -1.89 -1.02 -10.71
N ALA A 764 -1.01 -1.57 -9.86
CA ALA A 764 -1.34 -2.70 -9.02
C ALA A 764 -2.32 -2.26 -7.92
N SER A 765 -3.58 -2.69 -8.01
CA SER A 765 -4.62 -2.33 -7.04
C SER A 765 -4.23 -2.76 -5.61
N PRO A 766 -4.20 -1.85 -4.61
CA PRO A 766 -4.07 -2.21 -3.20
C PRO A 766 -5.44 -2.71 -2.67
N ALA A 767 -6.01 -3.73 -3.33
CA ALA A 767 -7.29 -4.32 -2.98
C ALA A 767 -7.06 -5.56 -2.10
N GLN A 768 -6.65 -5.35 -0.85
CA GLN A 768 -6.75 -6.38 0.20
C GLN A 768 -7.51 -5.85 1.41
N GLU A 769 -8.27 -6.73 2.08
CA GLU A 769 -8.97 -6.42 3.32
C GLU A 769 -7.98 -5.96 4.40
N GLY A 770 -8.10 -4.69 4.79
CA GLY A 770 -7.15 -4.04 5.70
C GLY A 770 -5.94 -3.48 4.95
N GLY A 771 -6.18 -2.56 4.00
CA GLY A 771 -5.15 -1.95 3.15
C GLY A 771 -3.91 -1.44 3.91
N PRO A 772 -2.83 -1.08 3.20
CA PRO A 772 -1.47 -0.83 3.71
C PRO A 772 -1.33 -0.25 5.13
N ARG A 773 -2.17 0.72 5.52
CA ARG A 773 -2.20 1.31 6.87
C ARG A 773 -2.50 0.33 8.01
N PHE A 774 -3.26 -0.71 7.73
CA PHE A 774 -3.68 -1.69 8.73
C PHE A 774 -2.49 -2.49 9.28
N GLU A 775 -1.46 -2.76 8.47
CA GLU A 775 -0.25 -3.43 8.95
C GLU A 775 0.50 -2.59 9.99
N LEU A 776 0.49 -1.26 9.86
CA LEU A 776 1.03 -0.38 10.91
C LEU A 776 0.25 -0.49 12.21
N TRP A 777 -1.07 -0.66 12.15
CA TRP A 777 -1.87 -0.90 13.36
C TRP A 777 -1.57 -2.25 14.01
N VAL A 778 -1.21 -3.28 13.23
CA VAL A 778 -0.77 -4.57 13.76
C VAL A 778 0.60 -4.43 14.46
N ILE A 779 1.53 -3.69 13.87
CA ILE A 779 2.83 -3.41 14.50
C ILE A 779 2.63 -2.57 15.77
N ALA A 780 1.82 -1.52 15.69
CA ALA A 780 1.49 -0.67 16.83
C ALA A 780 0.83 -1.48 17.94
N PHE A 781 -0.02 -2.46 17.61
CA PHE A 781 -0.58 -3.40 18.58
C PHE A 781 0.50 -4.22 19.28
N VAL A 782 1.46 -4.81 18.56
CA VAL A 782 2.53 -5.61 19.17
C VAL A 782 3.37 -4.74 20.11
N VAL A 783 3.75 -3.53 19.67
CA VAL A 783 4.49 -2.57 20.50
C VAL A 783 3.67 -2.18 21.73
N PHE A 784 2.38 -1.88 21.54
CA PHE A 784 1.47 -1.55 22.63
C PHE A 784 1.31 -2.72 23.61
N ALA A 785 1.17 -3.95 23.12
CA ALA A 785 1.06 -5.15 23.94
C ALA A 785 2.33 -5.37 24.78
N ILE A 786 3.52 -5.14 24.21
CA ILE A 786 4.77 -5.20 24.99
C ILE A 786 4.82 -4.07 26.02
N ALA A 787 4.55 -2.83 25.62
CA ALA A 787 4.64 -1.66 26.50
C ALA A 787 3.64 -1.74 27.67
N ILE A 788 2.39 -2.12 27.40
CA ILE A 788 1.36 -2.27 28.43
C ILE A 788 1.73 -3.42 29.38
N ARG A 789 2.35 -4.49 28.89
CA ARG A 789 2.82 -5.59 29.75
C ARG A 789 4.03 -5.21 30.60
N LEU A 790 5.00 -4.48 30.05
CA LEU A 790 6.10 -3.90 30.83
C LEU A 790 5.58 -2.96 31.92
N LEU A 791 4.59 -2.12 31.59
CA LEU A 791 3.92 -1.27 32.57
C LEU A 791 3.23 -2.08 33.67
N SER A 792 2.56 -3.19 33.33
CA SER A 792 1.97 -4.09 34.32
C SER A 792 3.02 -4.67 35.28
N VAL A 793 4.17 -5.10 34.75
CA VAL A 793 5.29 -5.57 35.60
C VAL A 793 5.73 -4.45 36.55
N ILE A 794 5.96 -3.24 36.05
CA ILE A 794 6.39 -2.10 36.89
C ILE A 794 5.35 -1.75 37.97
N LEU A 795 4.06 -1.77 37.64
CA LEU A 795 3.00 -1.37 38.57
C LEU A 795 2.68 -2.43 39.62
N PHE A 796 2.87 -3.71 39.31
CA PHE A 796 2.43 -4.81 40.16
C PHE A 796 3.57 -5.73 40.63
N HIS A 797 4.84 -5.45 40.31
CA HIS A 797 5.94 -6.33 40.72
C HIS A 797 6.00 -6.52 42.24
N GLY A 798 5.68 -5.50 43.03
CA GLY A 798 5.67 -5.58 44.49
C GLY A 798 4.54 -6.46 45.06
N GLN A 799 3.48 -6.70 44.28
CA GLN A 799 2.36 -7.58 44.64
C GLN A 799 2.51 -8.99 44.05
N LEU A 800 3.57 -9.24 43.26
CA LEU A 800 3.95 -10.58 42.79
C LEU A 800 4.29 -11.52 43.94
N LEU A 801 4.69 -10.99 45.10
CA LEU A 801 5.19 -11.77 46.24
C LEU A 801 4.12 -12.58 46.99
N SER A 802 2.84 -12.50 46.64
CA SER A 802 1.82 -13.42 47.17
C SER A 802 2.01 -14.80 46.55
N ARG A 803 3.05 -15.51 47.02
CA ARG A 803 3.35 -16.90 46.65
C ARG A 803 2.12 -17.72 46.97
N GLU A 804 1.52 -18.36 45.96
CA GLU A 804 0.61 -19.46 46.26
C GLU A 804 1.43 -20.56 46.93
N TRP A 805 1.17 -20.75 48.21
CA TRP A 805 1.95 -21.52 49.18
C TRP A 805 2.25 -22.96 48.71
N GLY A 806 1.42 -23.54 47.83
CA GLY A 806 1.58 -24.91 47.31
C GLY A 806 2.53 -25.08 46.11
N PHE A 807 2.44 -24.24 45.06
CA PHE A 807 3.24 -24.45 43.84
C PHE A 807 4.72 -24.16 44.04
N PHE A 808 5.04 -23.10 44.78
CA PHE A 808 6.43 -22.70 45.03
C PHE A 808 7.18 -23.77 45.83
N THR A 809 6.55 -24.29 46.88
CA THR A 809 7.08 -25.36 47.74
C THR A 809 7.37 -26.63 46.96
N LEU A 810 6.46 -27.06 46.07
CA LEU A 810 6.66 -28.24 45.22
C LEU A 810 7.89 -28.11 44.30
N VAL A 811 8.11 -26.94 43.70
CA VAL A 811 9.28 -26.72 42.82
C VAL A 811 10.57 -26.69 43.63
N GLN A 812 10.57 -26.05 44.80
CA GLN A 812 11.75 -26.01 45.66
C GLN A 812 12.19 -27.41 46.10
N HIS A 813 11.25 -28.24 46.56
CA HIS A 813 11.55 -29.62 46.94
C HIS A 813 12.05 -30.45 45.77
N TRP A 814 11.47 -30.27 44.58
CA TRP A 814 11.95 -30.94 43.38
C TRP A 814 13.39 -30.55 43.03
N LEU A 815 13.74 -29.26 43.12
CA LEU A 815 15.10 -28.77 42.86
C LEU A 815 16.10 -29.21 43.93
N GLN A 816 15.66 -29.40 45.17
CA GLN A 816 16.47 -29.88 46.30
C GLN A 816 16.63 -31.40 46.34
N GLY A 817 16.02 -32.14 45.40
CA GLY A 817 16.13 -33.60 45.32
C GLY A 817 15.13 -34.38 46.17
N TYR A 818 14.22 -33.71 46.88
CA TYR A 818 13.13 -34.35 47.65
C TYR A 818 11.97 -34.84 46.77
N GLY A 819 12.05 -34.64 45.46
CA GLY A 819 11.02 -35.05 44.52
C GLY A 819 9.79 -34.13 44.54
N TYR A 820 8.70 -34.59 43.93
CA TYR A 820 7.45 -33.85 43.86
C TYR A 820 6.64 -34.10 45.14
N SER A 821 6.91 -33.34 46.21
CA SER A 821 6.34 -33.56 47.56
C SER A 821 5.92 -32.25 48.24
N PHE A 822 4.87 -32.26 49.05
CA PHE A 822 4.45 -31.10 49.87
C PHE A 822 5.23 -31.01 51.19
N ALA A 823 5.20 -29.85 51.85
CA ALA A 823 5.95 -29.61 53.10
C ALA A 823 5.49 -30.48 54.29
N SER A 824 4.23 -30.92 54.32
CA SER A 824 3.71 -31.84 55.33
C SER A 824 4.15 -33.30 55.11
N GLN A 825 4.78 -33.62 53.97
CA GLN A 825 5.08 -34.98 53.51
C GLN A 825 6.40 -35.04 52.74
N LEU A 826 7.47 -34.48 53.32
CA LEU A 826 8.77 -34.35 52.66
C LEU A 826 9.28 -35.72 52.17
N GLY A 827 9.65 -35.82 50.90
CA GLY A 827 10.16 -37.06 50.30
C GLY A 827 9.07 -38.05 49.83
N CYS A 828 7.79 -37.83 50.15
CA CYS A 828 6.70 -38.67 49.64
C CYS A 828 6.16 -38.08 48.33
N ALA A 829 6.17 -38.90 47.27
CA ALA A 829 5.79 -38.50 45.93
C ALA A 829 4.28 -38.21 45.82
N SER A 830 3.93 -37.05 45.24
CA SER A 830 2.55 -36.57 45.04
C SER A 830 2.18 -36.46 43.56
N ALA A 831 0.89 -36.55 43.23
CA ALA A 831 0.28 -36.23 41.94
C ALA A 831 -0.92 -35.27 42.08
N TYR A 832 -1.06 -34.61 43.23
CA TYR A 832 -2.23 -33.77 43.53
C TYR A 832 -2.40 -32.62 42.54
N ARG A 833 -1.32 -31.90 42.19
CA ARG A 833 -1.36 -30.80 41.21
C ARG A 833 -0.91 -31.27 39.82
N SER A 834 -1.45 -30.63 38.78
CA SER A 834 -0.99 -30.87 37.41
C SER A 834 0.42 -30.28 37.21
N PRO A 835 1.33 -30.98 36.49
CA PRO A 835 2.76 -30.66 36.53
C PRO A 835 3.20 -29.50 35.64
N GLY A 836 2.36 -29.04 34.70
CA GLY A 836 2.78 -28.14 33.62
C GLY A 836 3.28 -26.77 34.10
N TYR A 837 2.61 -26.16 35.07
CA TYR A 837 3.08 -24.89 35.65
C TYR A 837 4.36 -25.05 36.48
N LEU A 838 4.52 -26.21 37.13
CA LEU A 838 5.70 -26.54 37.93
C LEU A 838 6.92 -26.82 37.05
N PHE A 839 6.74 -27.46 35.89
CA PHE A 839 7.79 -27.58 34.88
C PHE A 839 8.27 -26.23 34.37
N PHE A 840 7.34 -25.29 34.15
CA PHE A 840 7.68 -23.93 33.77
C PHE A 840 8.51 -23.22 34.87
N LEU A 841 8.05 -23.26 36.12
CA LEU A 841 8.75 -22.65 37.26
C LEU A 841 10.11 -23.33 37.53
N GLY A 842 10.18 -24.66 37.45
CA GLY A 842 11.43 -25.39 37.65
C GLY A 842 12.47 -25.09 36.58
N ALA A 843 12.08 -24.96 35.32
CA ALA A 843 12.98 -24.51 34.25
C ALA A 843 13.48 -23.08 34.48
N LEU A 844 12.58 -22.20 34.93
CA LEU A 844 12.88 -20.80 35.23
C LEU A 844 13.87 -20.67 36.41
N TYR A 845 13.65 -21.42 37.49
CA TYR A 845 14.46 -21.38 38.72
C TYR A 845 15.82 -22.07 38.58
N ARG A 846 16.03 -22.87 37.53
CA ARG A 846 17.37 -23.36 37.16
C ARG A 846 18.25 -22.29 36.50
N VAL A 847 17.65 -21.28 35.89
CA VAL A 847 18.36 -20.22 35.15
C VAL A 847 18.45 -18.93 35.98
N PHE A 848 17.42 -18.63 36.76
CA PHE A 848 17.31 -17.41 37.56
C PHE A 848 17.01 -17.74 39.01
N ASP A 849 17.57 -16.96 39.93
CA ASP A 849 17.27 -17.07 41.36
C ASP A 849 15.74 -16.98 41.62
N PRO A 850 15.15 -17.89 42.41
CA PRO A 850 13.74 -17.79 42.82
C PRO A 850 13.36 -16.44 43.45
N ALA A 851 14.30 -15.71 44.05
CA ALA A 851 14.14 -14.36 44.59
C ALA A 851 14.05 -13.28 43.50
N ASN A 852 14.53 -13.55 42.27
CA ASN A 852 14.48 -12.62 41.14
C ASN A 852 13.08 -12.61 40.49
N THR A 853 12.14 -11.94 41.15
CA THR A 853 10.74 -11.81 40.69
C THR A 853 10.61 -11.06 39.36
N TRP A 854 11.59 -10.22 39.01
CA TRP A 854 11.62 -9.48 37.73
C TRP A 854 11.80 -10.40 36.53
N ALA A 855 12.78 -11.30 36.57
CA ALA A 855 13.04 -12.25 35.47
C ALA A 855 11.79 -13.11 35.19
N GLN A 856 11.11 -13.53 36.25
CA GLN A 856 9.91 -14.35 36.18
C GLN A 856 8.73 -13.57 35.58
N ALA A 857 8.50 -12.34 36.07
CA ALA A 857 7.45 -11.47 35.56
C ALA A 857 7.64 -11.14 34.07
N VAL A 858 8.88 -10.92 33.63
CA VAL A 858 9.22 -10.68 32.23
C VAL A 858 8.90 -11.91 31.38
N ILE A 859 9.38 -13.10 31.77
CA ILE A 859 9.17 -14.34 31.00
C ILE A 859 7.68 -14.71 30.92
N GLN A 860 6.95 -14.58 32.02
CA GLN A 860 5.49 -14.76 32.03
C GLN A 860 4.81 -13.79 31.06
N ASN A 861 5.18 -12.52 31.06
CA ASN A 861 4.60 -11.54 30.15
C ASN A 861 4.98 -11.76 28.68
N ILE A 862 6.08 -12.45 28.37
CA ILE A 862 6.36 -12.92 27.00
C ILE A 862 5.29 -13.90 26.53
N PHE A 863 4.90 -14.87 27.38
CA PHE A 863 3.79 -15.79 27.06
C PHE A 863 2.46 -15.04 26.90
N VAL A 864 2.23 -13.99 27.69
CA VAL A 864 1.03 -13.16 27.60
C VAL A 864 0.99 -12.37 26.28
N VAL A 865 2.11 -11.75 25.88
CA VAL A 865 2.23 -11.11 24.56
C VAL A 865 2.00 -12.14 23.45
N GLY A 866 2.51 -13.36 23.62
CA GLY A 866 2.24 -14.49 22.74
C GLY A 866 0.74 -14.85 22.66
N ALA A 867 0.04 -14.89 23.80
CA ALA A 867 -1.39 -15.14 23.86
C ALA A 867 -2.19 -14.02 23.17
N LEU A 868 -1.84 -12.75 23.42
CA LEU A 868 -2.45 -11.59 22.75
C LEU A 868 -2.23 -11.62 21.23
N TRP A 869 -1.05 -12.04 20.78
CA TRP A 869 -0.78 -12.28 19.36
C TRP A 869 -1.63 -13.43 18.80
N LEU A 870 -1.73 -14.55 19.51
CA LEU A 870 -2.58 -15.66 19.11
C LEU A 870 -4.06 -15.24 19.05
N THR A 871 -4.53 -14.37 19.95
CA THR A 871 -5.88 -13.79 19.89
C THR A 871 -6.13 -13.01 18.60
N TYR A 872 -5.15 -12.20 18.17
CA TYR A 872 -5.21 -11.55 16.87
C TYR A 872 -5.24 -12.56 15.70
N VAL A 873 -4.33 -13.54 15.69
CA VAL A 873 -4.20 -14.47 14.55
C VAL A 873 -5.38 -15.45 14.47
N VAL A 874 -5.87 -15.94 15.61
CA VAL A 874 -7.12 -16.72 15.70
C VAL A 874 -8.29 -15.86 15.27
N GLY A 875 -8.43 -14.66 15.84
CA GLY A 875 -9.54 -13.77 15.52
C GLY A 875 -9.59 -13.37 14.04
N LYS A 876 -8.43 -13.22 13.39
CA LYS A 876 -8.33 -12.87 11.97
C LYS A 876 -9.11 -13.86 11.10
N ARG A 877 -9.15 -15.13 11.51
CA ARG A 877 -9.90 -16.19 10.84
C ARG A 877 -11.37 -16.29 11.25
N LEU A 878 -11.67 -16.02 12.52
CA LEU A 878 -13.02 -16.14 13.03
C LEU A 878 -13.91 -15.00 12.50
N VAL A 879 -13.44 -13.75 12.63
CA VAL A 879 -14.25 -12.55 12.42
C VAL A 879 -13.68 -11.58 11.38
N GLY A 880 -12.45 -11.79 10.94
CA GLY A 880 -11.74 -10.91 10.00
C GLY A 880 -10.72 -10.00 10.69
N ALA A 881 -9.75 -9.50 9.92
CA ALA A 881 -8.55 -8.87 10.48
C ALA A 881 -8.83 -7.63 11.35
N ARG A 882 -9.73 -6.74 10.91
CA ARG A 882 -10.06 -5.49 11.64
C ARG A 882 -10.67 -5.77 13.02
N ALA A 883 -11.65 -6.66 13.06
CA ALA A 883 -12.31 -7.06 14.30
C ALA A 883 -11.34 -7.84 15.21
N ALA A 884 -10.48 -8.69 14.64
CA ALA A 884 -9.46 -9.40 15.41
C ALA A 884 -8.46 -8.47 16.08
N LEU A 885 -7.99 -7.44 15.38
CA LEU A 885 -7.04 -6.48 15.93
C LEU A 885 -7.68 -5.67 17.06
N LEU A 886 -8.92 -5.22 16.86
CA LEU A 886 -9.68 -4.53 17.90
C LEU A 886 -9.93 -5.43 19.12
N GLY A 887 -10.27 -6.71 18.90
CA GLY A 887 -10.45 -7.69 19.99
C GLY A 887 -9.15 -7.96 20.76
N ALA A 888 -8.01 -8.03 20.07
CA ALA A 888 -6.72 -8.19 20.69
C ALA A 888 -6.30 -6.94 21.49
N PHE A 889 -6.57 -5.73 20.99
CA PHE A 889 -6.40 -4.48 21.75
C PHE A 889 -7.30 -4.43 22.99
N LEU A 890 -8.58 -4.79 22.83
CA LEU A 890 -9.52 -4.88 23.95
C LEU A 890 -8.97 -5.80 25.04
N MET A 891 -8.39 -6.93 24.66
CA MET A 891 -7.80 -7.88 25.58
C MET A 891 -6.47 -7.40 26.18
N ALA A 892 -5.63 -6.69 25.42
CA ALA A 892 -4.39 -6.10 25.93
C ALA A 892 -4.67 -5.04 27.02
N CYS A 893 -5.78 -4.31 26.88
CA CYS A 893 -6.27 -3.32 27.83
C CYS A 893 -7.21 -3.89 28.90
N TYR A 894 -7.58 -5.18 28.83
CA TYR A 894 -8.59 -5.76 29.70
C TYR A 894 -8.04 -5.85 31.13
N PRO A 895 -8.56 -5.06 32.10
CA PRO A 895 -7.87 -4.90 33.38
C PRO A 895 -7.81 -6.21 34.18
N TYR A 896 -8.78 -7.11 33.98
CA TYR A 896 -8.77 -8.46 34.55
C TYR A 896 -7.52 -9.25 34.14
N THR A 897 -7.15 -9.22 32.86
CA THR A 897 -5.88 -9.84 32.38
C THR A 897 -4.66 -9.00 32.72
N PHE A 898 -4.81 -7.69 32.90
CA PHE A 898 -3.73 -6.80 33.28
C PHE A 898 -3.16 -7.17 34.65
N TYR A 899 -4.03 -7.62 35.56
CA TYR A 899 -3.67 -8.09 36.89
C TYR A 899 -3.39 -9.60 36.97
N HIS A 900 -4.34 -10.45 36.55
CA HIS A 900 -4.24 -11.90 36.77
C HIS A 900 -3.11 -12.57 36.01
N TYR A 901 -2.73 -12.02 34.85
CA TYR A 901 -1.56 -12.51 34.12
C TYR A 901 -0.24 -11.96 34.63
N THR A 902 -0.28 -11.11 35.66
CA THR A 902 0.93 -10.68 36.36
C THR A 902 1.12 -11.50 37.64
N GLN A 903 0.05 -11.93 38.31
CA GLN A 903 0.14 -12.85 39.45
C GLN A 903 0.74 -14.23 39.10
N PHE A 904 1.34 -14.92 40.09
CA PHE A 904 1.86 -16.28 39.96
C PHE A 904 0.76 -17.34 39.86
N TYR A 905 0.15 -17.43 38.68
CA TYR A 905 -0.90 -18.40 38.36
C TYR A 905 -0.67 -19.06 37.01
N HIS A 906 -1.14 -20.30 36.86
CA HIS A 906 -1.04 -21.07 35.62
C HIS A 906 -1.97 -20.58 34.48
N THR A 907 -2.85 -19.60 34.72
CA THR A 907 -3.90 -19.13 33.80
C THR A 907 -3.36 -18.49 32.51
N PHE A 908 -2.17 -17.89 32.54
CA PHE A 908 -1.54 -17.33 31.33
C PHE A 908 -1.06 -18.44 30.37
N LEU A 909 -0.47 -19.52 30.90
CA LEU A 909 -0.07 -20.69 30.11
C LEU A 909 -1.30 -21.39 29.53
N GLN A 910 -2.35 -21.53 30.34
CA GLN A 910 -3.62 -22.12 29.89
C GLN A 910 -4.19 -21.33 28.69
N SER A 911 -4.20 -20.00 28.78
CA SER A 911 -4.70 -19.12 27.72
C SER A 911 -3.83 -19.22 26.46
N PHE A 912 -2.51 -19.23 26.61
CA PHE A 912 -1.56 -19.37 25.51
C PHE A 912 -1.75 -20.70 24.77
N PHE A 913 -1.72 -21.83 25.48
CA PHE A 913 -1.85 -23.14 24.84
C PHE A 913 -3.24 -23.39 24.28
N LEU A 914 -4.31 -22.89 24.89
CA LEU A 914 -5.66 -22.98 24.32
C LEU A 914 -5.75 -22.27 22.98
N LEU A 915 -5.28 -21.02 22.92
CA LEU A 915 -5.28 -20.24 21.69
C LEU A 915 -4.35 -20.86 20.63
N LEU A 916 -3.24 -21.48 21.06
CA LEU A 916 -2.32 -22.22 20.19
C LEU A 916 -3.00 -23.45 19.58
N VAL A 917 -3.73 -24.23 20.38
CA VAL A 917 -4.54 -25.38 19.90
C VAL A 917 -5.55 -24.91 18.86
N ILE A 918 -6.33 -23.86 19.17
CA ILE A 918 -7.33 -23.32 18.24
C ILE A 918 -6.66 -22.84 16.95
N TRP A 919 -5.55 -22.12 17.04
CA TRP A 919 -4.82 -21.63 15.87
C TRP A 919 -4.29 -22.76 14.98
N LEU A 920 -3.72 -23.82 15.57
CA LEU A 920 -3.17 -24.97 14.87
C LEU A 920 -4.26 -25.82 14.24
N VAL A 921 -5.38 -26.03 14.94
CA VAL A 921 -6.56 -26.75 14.40
C VAL A 921 -7.18 -25.97 13.24
N LEU A 922 -7.29 -24.64 13.33
CA LEU A 922 -7.73 -23.80 12.21
C LEU A 922 -6.75 -23.88 11.03
N ARG A 923 -5.43 -23.79 11.27
CA ARG A 923 -4.40 -23.97 10.22
C ARG A 923 -4.47 -25.34 9.56
N LEU A 924 -4.67 -26.39 10.34
CA LEU A 924 -4.82 -27.75 9.87
C LEU A 924 -6.05 -27.88 8.98
N SER A 925 -7.14 -27.18 9.31
CA SER A 925 -8.37 -27.18 8.51
C SER A 925 -8.22 -26.45 7.17
N GLU A 926 -7.41 -25.39 7.11
CA GLU A 926 -7.15 -24.57 5.93
C GLU A 926 -6.08 -25.18 5.00
N ASP A 927 -4.86 -25.38 5.54
CA ASP A 927 -3.68 -25.74 4.74
C ASP A 927 -3.62 -27.25 4.48
N LYS A 928 -4.38 -28.05 5.25
CA LYS A 928 -4.39 -29.53 5.22
C LYS A 928 -3.01 -30.20 5.36
N ARG A 929 -2.02 -29.49 5.93
CA ARG A 929 -0.65 -30.00 6.15
C ARG A 929 -0.52 -30.71 7.49
N MET A 930 0.04 -31.92 7.47
CA MET A 930 0.12 -32.78 8.65
C MET A 930 0.98 -32.25 9.80
N ARG A 931 1.95 -31.39 9.51
CA ARG A 931 2.75 -30.71 10.55
C ARG A 931 1.89 -29.94 11.56
N TYR A 932 0.72 -29.43 11.15
CA TYR A 932 -0.18 -28.73 12.07
C TYR A 932 -0.97 -29.71 12.96
N ALA A 933 -1.19 -30.95 12.50
CA ALA A 933 -1.76 -32.01 13.34
C ALA A 933 -0.78 -32.44 14.45
N VAL A 934 0.50 -32.61 14.09
CA VAL A 934 1.58 -32.84 15.07
C VAL A 934 1.62 -31.71 16.11
N GLY A 935 1.69 -30.46 15.62
CA GLY A 935 1.68 -29.29 16.50
C GLY A 935 0.44 -29.21 17.39
N ALA A 936 -0.75 -29.45 16.84
CA ALA A 936 -2.00 -29.41 17.61
C ALA A 936 -2.03 -30.48 18.70
N GLY A 937 -1.57 -31.70 18.42
CA GLY A 937 -1.46 -32.77 19.41
C GLY A 937 -0.49 -32.42 20.54
N LEU A 938 0.71 -31.90 20.22
CA LEU A 938 1.67 -31.43 21.21
C LEU A 938 1.09 -30.28 22.07
N ALA A 939 0.39 -29.33 21.45
CA ALA A 939 -0.25 -28.23 22.17
C ALA A 939 -1.40 -28.70 23.08
N ILE A 940 -2.17 -29.71 22.68
CA ILE A 940 -3.20 -30.36 23.51
C ILE A 940 -2.54 -31.02 24.73
N GLY A 941 -1.46 -31.77 24.55
CA GLY A 941 -0.72 -32.39 25.65
C GLY A 941 -0.13 -31.36 26.62
N ALA A 942 0.46 -30.28 26.10
CA ALA A 942 1.00 -29.19 26.93
C ALA A 942 -0.10 -28.47 27.71
N LEU A 943 -1.25 -28.21 27.08
CA LEU A 943 -2.42 -27.65 27.76
C LEU A 943 -2.96 -28.60 28.83
N ALA A 944 -2.98 -29.91 28.58
CA ALA A 944 -3.42 -30.91 29.54
C ALA A 944 -2.53 -30.95 30.78
N TYR A 945 -1.21 -30.73 30.63
CA TYR A 945 -0.30 -30.59 31.78
C TYR A 945 -0.53 -29.33 32.60
N VAL A 946 -0.94 -28.24 31.98
CA VAL A 946 -1.31 -27.02 32.70
C VAL A 946 -2.66 -27.21 33.38
N GLN A 947 -3.63 -27.79 32.66
CA GLN A 947 -4.98 -28.02 33.14
C GLN A 947 -5.67 -29.18 32.40
N GLY A 948 -5.89 -30.28 33.11
CA GLY A 948 -6.46 -31.52 32.55
C GLY A 948 -7.92 -31.43 32.08
N THR A 949 -8.66 -30.38 32.42
CA THR A 949 -10.08 -30.20 32.02
C THR A 949 -10.28 -30.03 30.52
N ILE A 950 -9.20 -29.87 29.73
CA ILE A 950 -9.26 -29.84 28.27
C ILE A 950 -9.53 -31.21 27.65
N LEU A 951 -9.09 -32.30 28.29
CA LEU A 951 -9.14 -33.64 27.67
C LEU A 951 -10.55 -34.05 27.21
N PRO A 952 -11.63 -33.80 27.97
CA PRO A 952 -12.98 -34.16 27.51
C PRO A 952 -13.52 -33.25 26.38
N VAL A 953 -12.85 -32.13 26.05
CA VAL A 953 -13.17 -31.29 24.88
C VAL A 953 -12.56 -31.87 23.59
N THR A 954 -11.49 -32.68 23.70
CA THR A 954 -10.74 -33.19 22.54
C THR A 954 -11.55 -34.06 21.56
N PRO A 955 -12.54 -34.90 21.97
CA PRO A 955 -13.38 -35.62 21.01
C PRO A 955 -14.19 -34.69 20.11
N PHE A 956 -14.66 -33.56 20.64
CA PHE A 956 -15.41 -32.56 19.85
C PHE A 956 -14.49 -31.83 18.86
N ILE A 957 -13.24 -31.57 19.25
CA ILE A 957 -12.21 -31.03 18.35
C ILE A 957 -11.95 -32.04 17.22
N ALA A 958 -11.82 -33.33 17.55
CA ALA A 958 -11.62 -34.40 16.58
C ALA A 958 -12.80 -34.53 15.60
N LEU A 959 -14.05 -34.49 16.10
CA LEU A 959 -15.26 -34.48 15.27
C LEU A 959 -15.32 -33.26 14.35
N TRP A 960 -14.96 -32.07 14.85
CA TRP A 960 -14.90 -30.87 14.03
C TRP A 960 -13.82 -30.97 12.94
N VAL A 961 -12.62 -31.45 13.27
CA VAL A 961 -11.55 -31.69 12.28
C VAL A 961 -12.01 -32.70 11.23
N PHE A 962 -12.64 -33.80 11.66
CA PHE A 962 -13.19 -34.81 10.76
C PHE A 962 -14.21 -34.20 9.80
N TRP A 963 -15.14 -33.37 10.30
CA TRP A 963 -16.13 -32.65 9.49
C TRP A 963 -15.48 -31.73 8.44
N GLN A 964 -14.40 -31.02 8.79
CA GLN A 964 -13.67 -30.15 7.85
C GLN A 964 -12.94 -30.92 6.74
N TYR A 965 -12.73 -32.22 6.89
CA TYR A 965 -12.08 -33.07 5.89
C TYR A 965 -13.08 -33.83 5.02
N TRP A 966 -14.38 -33.65 5.20
CA TRP A 966 -15.39 -34.27 4.35
C TRP A 966 -15.32 -33.73 2.90
N PRO A 967 -15.32 -34.58 1.85
CA PRO A 967 -15.50 -36.05 1.86
C PRO A 967 -14.21 -36.88 2.00
N THR A 968 -13.02 -36.27 2.05
CA THR A 968 -11.71 -36.93 2.28
C THR A 968 -11.48 -37.44 3.71
N TRP A 969 -12.44 -38.19 4.26
CA TRP A 969 -12.51 -38.59 5.67
C TRP A 969 -11.28 -39.39 6.15
N LYS A 970 -10.64 -40.21 5.29
CA LYS A 970 -9.42 -40.96 5.63
C LYS A 970 -8.26 -40.05 6.05
N ARG A 971 -8.07 -38.92 5.36
CA ARG A 971 -7.05 -37.92 5.73
C ARG A 971 -7.40 -37.21 7.04
N GLY A 972 -8.69 -36.97 7.27
CA GLY A 972 -9.19 -36.43 8.54
C GLY A 972 -8.91 -37.37 9.71
N LEU A 973 -9.19 -38.66 9.54
CA LEU A 973 -8.93 -39.69 10.56
C LEU A 973 -7.44 -39.82 10.88
N MET A 974 -6.58 -39.78 9.85
CA MET A 974 -5.13 -39.75 10.02
C MET A 974 -4.67 -38.51 10.80
N ALA A 975 -5.25 -37.33 10.52
CA ALA A 975 -4.92 -36.10 11.25
C ALA A 975 -5.32 -36.17 12.73
N VAL A 976 -6.51 -36.71 13.02
CA VAL A 976 -6.98 -36.96 14.39
C VAL A 976 -6.09 -37.97 15.11
N ALA A 977 -5.71 -39.06 14.44
CA ALA A 977 -4.81 -40.07 15.00
C ALA A 977 -3.44 -39.48 15.35
N ILE A 978 -2.85 -38.68 14.47
CA ILE A 978 -1.57 -38.00 14.73
C ILE A 978 -1.70 -37.05 15.93
N MET A 979 -2.78 -36.28 16.01
CA MET A 979 -3.03 -35.39 17.16
C MET A 979 -3.10 -36.20 18.47
N ALA A 980 -3.84 -37.31 18.48
CA ALA A 980 -3.99 -38.17 19.65
C ALA A 980 -2.66 -38.80 20.07
N ILE A 981 -1.89 -39.34 19.12
CA ILE A 981 -0.56 -39.95 19.37
C ILE A 981 0.40 -38.91 19.96
N CYS A 982 0.47 -37.70 19.37
CA CYS A 982 1.37 -36.66 19.87
C CYS A 982 0.97 -36.17 21.27
N ALA A 983 -0.34 -36.01 21.53
CA ALA A 983 -0.83 -35.63 22.85
C ALA A 983 -0.53 -36.71 23.90
N ALA A 984 -0.82 -37.98 23.57
CA ALA A 984 -0.55 -39.12 24.43
C ALA A 984 0.95 -39.29 24.70
N GLY A 985 1.79 -39.16 23.67
CA GLY A 985 3.25 -39.25 23.81
C GLY A 985 3.83 -38.18 24.74
N LEU A 986 3.23 -36.98 24.79
CA LEU A 986 3.66 -35.94 25.73
C LEU A 986 3.20 -36.22 27.16
N ILE A 987 2.00 -36.80 27.36
CA ILE A 987 1.41 -37.12 28.69
C ILE A 987 2.00 -38.42 29.28
N ALA A 988 2.40 -39.37 28.43
CA ALA A 988 2.81 -40.72 28.82
C ALA A 988 3.94 -40.76 29.87
N PRO A 989 5.00 -39.93 29.82
CA PRO A 989 6.06 -39.98 30.84
C PRO A 989 5.56 -39.67 32.25
N TRP A 990 4.67 -38.68 32.40
CA TRP A 990 4.08 -38.33 33.69
C TRP A 990 3.11 -39.41 34.17
N ALA A 991 2.26 -39.92 33.27
CA ALA A 991 1.35 -41.03 33.57
C ALA A 991 2.13 -42.30 33.99
N TYR A 992 3.23 -42.60 33.31
CA TYR A 992 4.12 -43.71 33.64
C TYR A 992 4.78 -43.52 35.00
N ARG A 993 5.31 -42.33 35.30
CA ARG A 993 5.81 -42.00 36.63
C ARG A 993 4.73 -42.26 37.69
N ASN A 994 3.53 -41.75 37.48
CA ASN A 994 2.45 -41.94 38.45
C ASN A 994 2.07 -43.42 38.61
N TRP A 995 2.03 -44.17 37.52
CA TRP A 995 1.82 -45.61 37.56
C TRP A 995 2.92 -46.35 38.34
N THR A 996 4.18 -45.99 38.17
CA THR A 996 5.28 -46.61 38.92
C THR A 996 5.28 -46.25 40.41
N VAL A 997 4.85 -45.03 40.75
CA VAL A 997 4.88 -44.49 42.12
C VAL A 997 3.65 -44.91 42.93
N PHE A 998 2.47 -44.86 42.32
CA PHE A 998 1.19 -45.10 43.00
C PHE A 998 0.60 -46.48 42.67
N HIS A 999 1.22 -47.23 41.76
CA HIS A 999 0.73 -48.51 41.23
C HIS A 999 -0.66 -48.42 40.58
N GLU A 1000 -1.07 -47.21 40.17
CA GLU A 1000 -2.39 -46.89 39.65
C GLU A 1000 -2.31 -45.95 38.43
N PHE A 1001 -3.27 -46.07 37.52
CA PHE A 1001 -3.28 -45.23 36.31
C PHE A 1001 -3.80 -43.82 36.60
N ILE A 1002 -2.87 -42.91 36.93
CA ILE A 1002 -3.16 -41.49 37.17
C ILE A 1002 -2.53 -40.66 36.04
N PRO A 1003 -3.30 -40.28 34.99
CA PRO A 1003 -2.71 -39.66 33.81
C PRO A 1003 -2.18 -38.24 34.04
N LEU A 1004 -2.78 -37.48 34.98
CA LEU A 1004 -2.41 -36.08 35.23
C LEU A 1004 -2.44 -35.70 36.70
N THR A 1005 -3.58 -35.85 37.37
CA THR A 1005 -3.80 -35.38 38.75
C THR A 1005 -4.81 -36.24 39.50
N THR A 1006 -4.70 -36.27 40.83
CA THR A 1006 -5.62 -36.91 41.78
C THR A 1006 -6.67 -35.96 42.38
N ASP A 1007 -6.68 -34.67 42.01
CA ASP A 1007 -7.61 -33.66 42.54
C ASP A 1007 -9.04 -33.77 41.99
N LEU A 1008 -9.27 -34.58 40.93
CA LEU A 1008 -10.53 -34.61 40.19
C LEU A 1008 -11.75 -34.92 41.07
N GLY A 1009 -11.66 -35.96 41.91
CA GLY A 1009 -12.74 -36.41 42.79
C GLY A 1009 -13.09 -35.39 43.85
N HIS A 1010 -12.07 -34.79 44.48
CA HIS A 1010 -12.25 -33.74 45.46
C HIS A 1010 -12.83 -32.46 44.82
N ALA A 1011 -12.33 -32.06 43.65
CA ALA A 1011 -12.84 -30.92 42.90
C ALA A 1011 -14.32 -31.11 42.49
N LEU A 1012 -14.70 -32.30 42.00
CA LEU A 1012 -16.08 -32.67 41.68
C LEU A 1012 -17.00 -32.59 42.90
N PHE A 1013 -16.59 -33.13 44.04
CA PHE A 1013 -17.37 -33.06 45.26
C PHE A 1013 -17.53 -31.61 45.75
N LYS A 1014 -16.41 -30.89 45.90
CA LYS A 1014 -16.37 -29.48 46.35
C LYS A 1014 -17.28 -28.63 45.47
N ALA A 1015 -17.15 -28.73 44.15
CA ALA A 1015 -17.92 -27.92 43.22
C ALA A 1015 -19.43 -28.17 43.30
N ASN A 1016 -19.89 -29.34 43.72
CA ASN A 1016 -21.31 -29.72 43.73
C ASN A 1016 -21.94 -29.79 45.13
N ASN A 1017 -21.19 -29.43 46.17
CA ASN A 1017 -21.65 -29.39 47.56
C ASN A 1017 -22.74 -28.32 47.79
N GLU A 1018 -23.73 -28.64 48.62
CA GLU A 1018 -24.89 -27.79 48.93
C GLU A 1018 -24.53 -26.53 49.73
N ASN A 1019 -23.51 -26.59 50.59
CA ASN A 1019 -23.03 -25.40 51.31
C ASN A 1019 -22.41 -24.38 50.35
N ILE A 1020 -21.82 -24.85 49.24
CA ILE A 1020 -21.33 -23.98 48.18
C ILE A 1020 -22.49 -23.34 47.42
N TYR A 1021 -23.67 -23.97 47.33
CA TYR A 1021 -24.87 -23.38 46.74
C TYR A 1021 -25.35 -22.16 47.52
N GLU A 1022 -25.48 -22.27 48.85
CA GLU A 1022 -25.89 -21.14 49.69
C GLU A 1022 -24.88 -19.98 49.65
N ILE A 1023 -23.58 -20.29 49.66
CA ILE A 1023 -22.53 -19.28 49.65
C ILE A 1023 -22.39 -18.61 48.27
N THR A 1024 -22.60 -19.36 47.19
CA THR A 1024 -22.67 -18.80 45.82
C THR A 1024 -23.89 -17.90 45.65
N LEU A 1025 -25.02 -18.20 46.31
CA LEU A 1025 -26.23 -17.37 46.35
C LEU A 1025 -26.05 -16.07 47.17
N ARG A 1026 -25.41 -16.16 48.34
CA ARG A 1026 -25.09 -15.02 49.21
C ARG A 1026 -23.93 -14.19 48.68
N GLY A 1027 -23.15 -14.79 47.78
CA GLY A 1027 -22.08 -14.13 47.09
C GLY A 1027 -20.84 -14.00 47.97
N TYR A 1028 -20.18 -15.12 48.25
CA TYR A 1028 -18.76 -15.09 48.64
C TYR A 1028 -17.95 -15.86 47.60
N PRO A 1029 -16.72 -15.41 47.27
CA PRO A 1029 -15.84 -16.18 46.41
C PRO A 1029 -15.51 -17.52 47.09
N GLN A 1030 -15.45 -18.60 46.31
CA GLN A 1030 -15.03 -19.91 46.80
C GLN A 1030 -13.59 -19.92 47.38
N GLU A 1031 -12.79 -18.85 47.20
CA GLU A 1031 -11.42 -18.72 47.72
C GLU A 1031 -11.40 -18.39 49.22
N ILE A 1032 -12.49 -17.84 49.77
CA ILE A 1032 -12.65 -17.56 51.22
C ILE A 1032 -13.22 -18.79 51.95
N ILE A 1033 -13.63 -19.81 51.20
CA ILE A 1033 -14.26 -21.04 51.69
C ILE A 1033 -13.20 -22.13 51.97
N ASP A 1034 -12.01 -21.74 52.43
CA ASP A 1034 -11.22 -22.64 53.28
C ASP A 1034 -11.81 -22.67 54.71
N ASP A 1035 -12.76 -21.77 55.00
CA ASP A 1035 -13.50 -21.61 56.26
C ASP A 1035 -14.97 -22.12 56.23
N ILE A 1036 -15.42 -22.98 55.30
CA ILE A 1036 -16.53 -23.87 55.70
C ILE A 1036 -15.91 -24.83 56.70
N PRO A 1037 -16.24 -24.73 57.99
CA PRO A 1037 -15.60 -25.55 58.99
C PRO A 1037 -16.00 -27.00 58.68
N SER A 1038 -15.14 -28.01 58.81
CA SER A 1038 -14.73 -28.60 60.10
C SER A 1038 -15.84 -28.72 61.17
N SER A 1039 -17.08 -28.27 60.93
CA SER A 1039 -18.13 -28.13 61.95
C SER A 1039 -18.95 -29.39 62.19
N THR A 1040 -18.61 -30.50 61.56
CA THR A 1040 -19.14 -31.83 61.94
C THR A 1040 -18.06 -32.80 62.40
N ASN A 1041 -16.79 -32.39 62.43
CA ASN A 1041 -15.72 -33.30 62.79
C ASN A 1041 -14.68 -32.62 63.69
N ARG A 1042 -14.68 -33.00 64.98
CA ARG A 1042 -13.85 -32.43 66.06
C ARG A 1042 -12.32 -32.59 65.86
N PHE A 1043 -11.89 -33.29 64.80
CA PHE A 1043 -10.48 -33.59 64.50
C PHE A 1043 -9.80 -32.64 63.51
N TYR A 1044 -10.42 -31.50 63.15
CA TYR A 1044 -9.84 -30.56 62.20
C TYR A 1044 -9.19 -29.36 62.91
N LYS A 1045 -7.86 -29.36 63.02
CA LYS A 1045 -7.03 -28.18 63.34
C LYS A 1045 -6.08 -27.86 62.18
N GLN A 1046 -5.90 -26.58 61.86
CA GLN A 1046 -4.83 -26.11 60.96
C GLN A 1046 -3.48 -26.22 61.68
N TYR A 1047 -2.47 -26.82 61.03
CA TYR A 1047 -1.20 -27.19 61.67
C TYR A 1047 -0.02 -26.27 61.29
N ARG A 1048 0.79 -25.95 62.31
CA ARG A 1048 2.11 -25.29 62.22
C ARG A 1048 3.19 -26.40 62.25
N LEU A 1049 4.32 -26.21 61.56
CA LEU A 1049 5.45 -27.17 61.59
C LEU A 1049 5.93 -27.46 63.03
N PRO A 1050 6.41 -28.68 63.34
CA PRO A 1050 7.01 -28.97 64.64
C PRO A 1050 8.24 -28.08 64.89
N ALA A 1051 8.36 -27.52 66.10
CA ALA A 1051 9.36 -26.50 66.43
C ALA A 1051 10.83 -26.92 66.17
N TYR A 1052 11.13 -28.22 66.21
CA TYR A 1052 12.47 -28.73 65.92
C TYR A 1052 12.81 -28.69 64.41
N LEU A 1053 11.84 -28.99 63.53
CA LEU A 1053 12.02 -28.91 62.08
C LEU A 1053 12.14 -27.44 61.63
N GLU A 1054 11.45 -26.53 62.33
CA GLU A 1054 11.53 -25.09 62.09
C GLU A 1054 12.92 -24.53 62.43
N ALA A 1055 13.59 -25.07 63.45
CA ALA A 1055 14.94 -24.66 63.85
C ALA A 1055 16.01 -25.14 62.86
N ASP A 1056 15.94 -26.39 62.42
CA ASP A 1056 16.88 -26.96 61.44
C ASP A 1056 16.77 -26.30 60.06
N LEU A 1057 15.54 -26.00 59.62
CA LEU A 1057 15.28 -25.33 58.35
C LEU A 1057 15.61 -23.82 58.38
N LYS A 1058 15.61 -23.18 59.56
CA LYS A 1058 16.07 -21.80 59.78
C LYS A 1058 17.60 -21.69 59.82
N GLN A 1059 18.31 -22.70 60.33
CA GLN A 1059 19.79 -22.73 60.36
C GLN A 1059 20.43 -22.92 58.97
N ALA A 1060 19.71 -23.51 58.01
CA ALA A 1060 20.21 -23.72 56.66
C ALA A 1060 20.17 -22.45 55.76
N ASP A 1061 19.58 -21.35 56.23
CA ASP A 1061 19.44 -20.06 55.51
C ASP A 1061 18.71 -20.17 54.15
N VAL A 1062 17.87 -21.19 53.96
CA VAL A 1062 17.17 -21.49 52.68
C VAL A 1062 15.68 -21.06 52.68
N PHE A 1063 15.10 -20.56 53.77
CA PHE A 1063 13.64 -20.36 53.88
C PHE A 1063 13.17 -19.03 54.53
N HIS A 1064 12.15 -18.41 53.91
CA HIS A 1064 11.38 -17.29 54.47
C HIS A 1064 10.18 -17.81 55.29
N GLU A 1065 9.81 -17.14 56.39
CA GLU A 1065 8.70 -17.50 57.29
C GLU A 1065 7.32 -17.68 56.62
N SER A 1066 7.16 -17.24 55.37
CA SER A 1066 5.97 -17.45 54.54
C SER A 1066 5.88 -18.84 53.89
N VAL A 1067 6.45 -19.88 54.51
CA VAL A 1067 6.33 -21.29 54.05
C VAL A 1067 5.59 -22.18 55.08
N LEU A 1068 5.13 -21.61 56.20
CA LEU A 1068 4.57 -22.35 57.33
C LEU A 1068 3.12 -22.87 57.17
N TRP A 1069 2.52 -22.87 55.97
CA TRP A 1069 1.11 -23.24 55.77
C TRP A 1069 0.93 -24.29 54.67
N THR A 1070 0.42 -25.47 55.03
CA THR A 1070 0.23 -26.61 54.12
C THR A 1070 -1.24 -26.86 53.80
N GLU A 1071 -1.57 -27.02 52.51
CA GLU A 1071 -2.78 -27.70 52.07
C GLU A 1071 -2.73 -29.17 52.51
N TRP A 1072 -3.89 -29.70 52.88
CA TRP A 1072 -4.14 -30.77 53.86
C TRP A 1072 -3.78 -32.21 53.41
N HIS A 1073 -3.46 -33.11 54.35
CA HIS A 1073 -3.42 -34.57 54.17
C HIS A 1073 -4.36 -35.27 55.18
N PRO A 1074 -5.16 -36.30 54.81
CA PRO A 1074 -6.22 -36.87 55.65
C PRO A 1074 -5.82 -37.70 56.88
N ARG A 1075 -4.54 -37.78 57.24
CA ARG A 1075 -4.08 -38.44 58.48
C ARG A 1075 -3.18 -37.49 59.27
N GLU A 1076 -3.55 -37.23 60.53
CA GLU A 1076 -2.72 -36.49 61.49
C GLU A 1076 -1.48 -37.32 61.89
N PRO A 1077 -0.32 -36.68 62.12
CA PRO A 1077 0.77 -37.30 62.84
C PRO A 1077 0.52 -37.20 64.35
N ASN A 1078 0.41 -38.35 65.02
CA ASN A 1078 0.51 -38.42 66.48
C ASN A 1078 1.98 -38.18 66.88
N GLY A 1079 2.39 -36.91 66.97
CA GLY A 1079 3.60 -36.46 67.66
C GLY A 1079 4.97 -36.76 67.01
N ASN A 1080 5.06 -37.66 66.03
CA ASN A 1080 6.28 -37.92 65.25
C ASN A 1080 6.03 -37.62 63.76
N VAL A 1081 7.03 -37.05 63.06
CA VAL A 1081 7.01 -36.94 61.59
C VAL A 1081 6.93 -38.38 61.04
N PRO A 1082 5.82 -38.80 60.43
CA PRO A 1082 5.66 -40.17 60.01
C PRO A 1082 6.60 -40.43 58.83
N SER A 1083 7.26 -41.58 58.80
CA SER A 1083 7.98 -42.00 57.61
C SER A 1083 6.98 -42.21 56.45
N CYS A 1084 7.42 -42.15 55.19
CA CYS A 1084 6.52 -42.48 54.07
C CYS A 1084 5.92 -43.90 54.19
N ALA A 1085 6.49 -44.77 55.04
CA ALA A 1085 5.94 -46.07 55.40
C ALA A 1085 4.83 -46.01 56.47
N ASP A 1086 4.88 -45.07 57.43
CA ASP A 1086 3.90 -44.91 58.51
C ASP A 1086 2.60 -44.23 58.08
N LEU A 1087 2.69 -43.34 57.07
CA LEU A 1087 1.50 -42.80 56.40
C LEU A 1087 0.72 -43.90 55.67
N GLY A 1088 1.39 -45.02 55.36
CA GLY A 1088 0.94 -46.06 54.45
C GLY A 1088 0.66 -45.50 53.05
N PRO A 1089 0.48 -46.35 52.04
CA PRO A 1089 -0.18 -45.94 50.81
C PRO A 1089 -1.67 -45.72 51.12
N LEU A 1090 -2.03 -44.67 51.88
CA LEU A 1090 -3.26 -43.96 51.53
C LEU A 1090 -2.90 -43.20 50.26
N ASN A 1091 -2.93 -43.95 49.16
CA ASN A 1091 -2.54 -43.44 47.87
C ASN A 1091 -3.50 -42.26 47.58
N GLU A 1092 -3.00 -41.16 47.03
CA GLU A 1092 -3.86 -40.03 46.65
C GLU A 1092 -5.04 -40.46 45.76
N TYR A 1093 -4.94 -41.63 45.13
CA TYR A 1093 -6.02 -42.28 44.42
C TYR A 1093 -7.15 -42.78 45.34
N GLU A 1094 -6.93 -43.32 46.54
CA GLU A 1094 -7.95 -43.71 47.52
C GLU A 1094 -8.68 -42.48 48.03
N PHE A 1095 -7.94 -41.38 48.26
CA PHE A 1095 -8.52 -40.07 48.54
C PHE A 1095 -9.41 -39.60 47.39
N ASN A 1096 -8.92 -39.67 46.15
CA ASN A 1096 -9.70 -39.35 44.97
C ASN A 1096 -10.96 -40.24 44.82
N GLN A 1097 -10.83 -41.55 45.01
CA GLN A 1097 -11.94 -42.51 44.95
C GLN A 1097 -12.96 -42.30 46.06
N TYR A 1098 -12.50 -41.97 47.27
CA TYR A 1098 -13.38 -41.62 48.39
C TYR A 1098 -14.27 -40.42 48.03
N TRP A 1099 -13.69 -39.34 47.52
CA TRP A 1099 -14.45 -38.16 47.11
C TRP A 1099 -15.33 -38.39 45.87
N LEU A 1100 -14.89 -39.23 44.93
CA LEU A 1100 -15.74 -39.68 43.83
C LEU A 1100 -16.94 -40.47 44.36
N GLY A 1101 -16.74 -41.35 45.36
CA GLY A 1101 -17.80 -42.07 46.06
C GLY A 1101 -18.79 -41.13 46.74
N LYS A 1102 -18.29 -40.11 47.46
CA LYS A 1102 -19.13 -39.07 48.08
C LYS A 1102 -19.91 -38.24 47.05
N THR A 1103 -19.30 -37.92 45.92
CA THR A 1103 -19.98 -37.23 44.81
C THR A 1103 -21.10 -38.09 44.23
N ARG A 1104 -20.84 -39.39 44.01
CA ARG A 1104 -21.86 -40.35 43.53
C ARG A 1104 -23.01 -40.48 44.51
N GLN A 1105 -22.72 -40.59 45.81
CA GLN A 1105 -23.73 -40.62 46.87
C GLN A 1105 -24.60 -39.35 46.81
N GLN A 1106 -23.98 -38.17 46.76
CA GLN A 1106 -24.68 -36.89 46.66
C GLN A 1106 -25.56 -36.76 45.39
N TRP A 1107 -25.13 -37.35 44.28
CA TRP A 1107 -25.91 -37.39 43.04
C TRP A 1107 -27.03 -38.43 43.08
N GLN A 1108 -26.86 -39.53 43.82
CA GLN A 1108 -27.92 -40.52 44.04
C GLN A 1108 -29.01 -39.96 44.96
N ASP A 1109 -28.61 -39.18 45.97
CA ASP A 1109 -29.52 -38.50 46.91
C ASP A 1109 -30.35 -37.38 46.23
N ARG A 1110 -29.91 -36.89 45.06
CA ARG A 1110 -30.60 -35.87 44.24
C ARG A 1110 -31.18 -36.50 42.97
N TRP A 1111 -32.48 -36.71 42.88
CA TRP A 1111 -33.09 -37.33 41.69
C TRP A 1111 -33.41 -36.33 40.56
N GLY A 1112 -33.23 -36.74 39.29
CA GLY A 1112 -33.72 -36.01 38.11
C GLY A 1112 -33.08 -34.63 37.86
N TRP A 1113 -33.91 -33.59 37.73
CA TRP A 1113 -33.47 -32.21 37.39
C TRP A 1113 -32.68 -31.51 38.50
N ASP A 1114 -32.74 -32.01 39.74
CA ASP A 1114 -32.10 -31.37 40.90
C ASP A 1114 -30.57 -31.44 40.86
N ILE A 1115 -30.00 -32.47 40.22
CA ILE A 1115 -28.55 -32.57 39.97
C ILE A 1115 -28.06 -31.39 39.12
N TRP A 1116 -28.89 -30.91 38.20
CA TRP A 1116 -28.52 -29.86 37.24
C TRP A 1116 -28.76 -28.44 37.75
N LYS A 1117 -29.57 -28.24 38.80
CA LYS A 1117 -29.88 -26.90 39.35
C LYS A 1117 -28.63 -26.10 39.69
N LEU A 1118 -27.70 -26.71 40.43
CA LEU A 1118 -26.46 -26.08 40.89
C LEU A 1118 -25.46 -25.82 39.74
N PRO A 1119 -25.17 -26.77 38.83
CA PRO A 1119 -24.43 -26.52 37.58
C PRO A 1119 -25.04 -25.42 36.70
N LEU A 1120 -26.35 -25.43 36.45
CA LEU A 1120 -27.02 -24.41 35.63
C LEU A 1120 -26.94 -23.02 36.26
N GLN A 1121 -27.03 -22.93 37.58
CA GLN A 1121 -26.84 -21.67 38.30
C GLN A 1121 -25.38 -21.20 38.27
N LYS A 1122 -24.40 -22.11 38.39
CA LYS A 1122 -22.98 -21.80 38.19
C LYS A 1122 -22.72 -21.30 36.78
N ILE A 1123 -23.37 -21.86 35.75
CA ILE A 1123 -23.27 -21.36 34.37
C ILE A 1123 -23.86 -19.94 34.26
N LYS A 1124 -24.97 -19.67 34.94
CA LYS A 1124 -25.59 -18.34 34.99
C LYS A 1124 -24.67 -17.31 35.67
N THR A 1125 -24.04 -17.64 36.80
CA THR A 1125 -23.08 -16.75 37.48
C THR A 1125 -21.76 -16.64 36.70
N PHE A 1126 -21.32 -17.70 36.05
CA PHE A 1126 -20.12 -17.72 35.19
C PHE A 1126 -20.22 -16.69 34.06
N TRP A 1127 -21.40 -16.48 33.49
CA TRP A 1127 -21.65 -15.53 32.39
C TRP A 1127 -22.24 -14.18 32.80
N SER A 1128 -22.60 -13.97 34.07
CA SER A 1128 -23.22 -12.73 34.57
C SER A 1128 -22.38 -12.09 35.69
N PRO A 1129 -21.44 -11.19 35.37
CA PRO A 1129 -20.59 -10.56 36.38
C PRO A 1129 -21.33 -9.50 37.21
N GLY A 1130 -22.58 -9.15 36.89
CA GLY A 1130 -23.45 -8.36 37.79
C GLY A 1130 -23.93 -9.15 39.01
N LEU A 1131 -23.84 -10.49 38.98
CA LEU A 1131 -24.08 -11.38 40.11
C LEU A 1131 -22.80 -11.66 40.91
N PHE A 1132 -21.70 -10.99 40.57
CA PHE A 1132 -20.45 -11.15 41.29
C PHE A 1132 -20.51 -10.37 42.62
N PRO A 1133 -20.25 -11.03 43.75
CA PRO A 1133 -20.47 -10.43 45.06
C PRO A 1133 -19.60 -9.26 45.46
N PHE A 1134 -18.42 -9.11 44.85
CA PHE A 1134 -17.52 -8.00 45.16
C PHE A 1134 -18.16 -6.63 44.86
N ILE A 1135 -19.17 -6.57 43.99
CA ILE A 1135 -19.95 -5.35 43.72
C ILE A 1135 -20.96 -5.06 44.86
N LYS A 1136 -21.48 -6.11 45.53
CA LYS A 1136 -22.51 -5.99 46.59
C LYS A 1136 -21.93 -5.83 48.00
N THR A 1137 -20.73 -6.36 48.26
CA THR A 1137 -20.15 -6.43 49.62
C THR A 1137 -19.09 -5.36 49.90
N GLY A 1138 -18.71 -4.54 48.92
CA GLY A 1138 -17.71 -3.50 49.10
C GLY A 1138 -16.30 -4.02 49.42
N ALA A 1139 -16.06 -5.33 49.34
CA ALA A 1139 -14.72 -5.87 49.47
C ALA A 1139 -13.89 -5.35 48.28
N PRO A 1140 -12.83 -4.56 48.50
CA PRO A 1140 -11.88 -4.27 47.44
C PRO A 1140 -11.35 -5.63 46.94
N TRP A 1141 -11.00 -5.73 45.66
CA TRP A 1141 -9.98 -6.71 45.30
C TRP A 1141 -8.87 -6.58 46.33
N SER A 1142 -8.32 -7.65 46.89
CA SER A 1142 -7.38 -7.59 48.03
C SER A 1142 -6.15 -6.66 47.82
N PHE A 1143 -5.97 -6.12 46.61
CA PHE A 1143 -4.98 -5.14 46.21
C PHE A 1143 -5.46 -3.68 46.02
N ALA A 1144 -6.76 -3.38 46.08
CA ALA A 1144 -7.30 -2.02 45.91
C ALA A 1144 -7.13 -1.20 47.19
N GLY A 1145 -5.87 -1.05 47.63
CA GLY A 1145 -5.47 -0.14 48.71
C GLY A 1145 -5.40 1.33 48.27
N SER A 1146 -5.82 1.66 47.05
CA SER A 1146 -5.88 3.02 46.53
C SER A 1146 -7.14 3.23 45.67
N ALA A 1147 -7.68 4.45 45.70
CA ALA A 1147 -8.90 4.82 44.97
C ALA A 1147 -8.82 4.53 43.46
N TRP A 1148 -7.64 4.66 42.85
CA TRP A 1148 -7.45 4.37 41.43
C TRP A 1148 -7.56 2.87 41.12
N LYS A 1149 -7.05 1.99 42.00
CA LYS A 1149 -7.10 0.53 41.82
C LYS A 1149 -8.53 0.03 41.97
N GLU A 1150 -9.30 0.63 42.88
CA GLU A 1150 -10.72 0.32 43.08
C GLU A 1150 -11.57 0.75 41.88
N TRP A 1151 -11.32 1.95 41.34
CA TRP A 1151 -11.94 2.42 40.11
C TRP A 1151 -11.63 1.50 38.92
N ALA A 1152 -10.35 1.12 38.74
CA ALA A 1152 -9.92 0.24 37.66
C ALA A 1152 -10.56 -1.15 37.77
N ALA A 1153 -10.70 -1.67 39.00
CA ALA A 1153 -11.43 -2.90 39.29
C ALA A 1153 -12.91 -2.82 38.90
N ARG A 1154 -13.63 -1.77 39.31
CA ARG A 1154 -15.05 -1.57 38.94
C ARG A 1154 -15.22 -1.41 37.44
N ALA A 1155 -14.35 -0.64 36.79
CA ALA A 1155 -14.31 -0.50 35.34
C ALA A 1155 -14.04 -1.83 34.62
N SER A 1156 -13.15 -2.67 35.15
CA SER A 1156 -12.87 -4.00 34.61
C SER A 1156 -14.10 -4.90 34.57
N VAL A 1157 -14.90 -4.88 35.63
CA VAL A 1157 -16.11 -5.71 35.72
C VAL A 1157 -17.17 -5.23 34.76
N TRP A 1158 -17.31 -3.91 34.58
CA TRP A 1158 -18.23 -3.34 33.60
C TRP A 1158 -17.80 -3.64 32.16
N VAL A 1159 -16.52 -3.45 31.82
CA VAL A 1159 -15.94 -3.77 30.50
C VAL A 1159 -16.05 -5.27 30.21
N SER A 1160 -15.77 -6.12 31.20
CA SER A 1160 -16.00 -7.57 31.11
C SER A 1160 -17.47 -7.83 30.74
N THR A 1161 -18.40 -7.45 31.62
CA THR A 1161 -19.85 -7.73 31.49
C THR A 1161 -20.45 -7.23 30.19
N VAL A 1162 -20.27 -5.95 29.90
CA VAL A 1162 -21.00 -5.28 28.81
C VAL A 1162 -20.31 -5.50 27.48
N ILE A 1163 -18.99 -5.32 27.44
CA ILE A 1163 -18.24 -5.26 26.18
C ILE A 1163 -17.76 -6.64 25.76
N VAL A 1164 -17.10 -7.41 26.61
CA VAL A 1164 -16.57 -8.71 26.20
C VAL A 1164 -17.70 -9.74 26.09
N ILE A 1165 -18.63 -9.74 27.04
CA ILE A 1165 -19.56 -10.86 27.22
C ILE A 1165 -20.82 -10.68 26.40
N TYR A 1166 -21.62 -9.64 26.69
CA TYR A 1166 -22.88 -9.46 25.99
C TYR A 1166 -22.66 -9.20 24.50
N LEU A 1167 -21.77 -8.27 24.12
CA LEU A 1167 -21.46 -8.06 22.70
C LEU A 1167 -20.74 -9.27 22.07
N GLY A 1168 -19.94 -10.01 22.84
CA GLY A 1168 -19.28 -11.23 22.38
C GLY A 1168 -20.29 -12.31 21.99
N TRP A 1169 -21.27 -12.60 22.84
CA TRP A 1169 -22.36 -13.53 22.54
C TRP A 1169 -23.18 -13.09 21.34
N ILE A 1170 -23.55 -11.80 21.26
CA ILE A 1170 -24.25 -11.24 20.10
C ILE A 1170 -23.43 -11.45 18.82
N GLY A 1171 -22.12 -11.15 18.86
CA GLY A 1171 -21.22 -11.29 17.71
C GLY A 1171 -21.05 -12.73 17.27
N TRP A 1172 -20.98 -13.65 18.22
CA TRP A 1172 -20.93 -15.08 17.94
C TRP A 1172 -22.23 -15.59 17.31
N VAL A 1173 -23.40 -15.20 17.84
CA VAL A 1173 -24.71 -15.54 17.24
C VAL A 1173 -24.80 -15.02 15.80
N ILE A 1174 -24.34 -13.79 15.54
CA ILE A 1174 -24.27 -13.23 14.19
C ILE A 1174 -23.35 -14.06 13.29
N ALA A 1175 -22.18 -14.48 13.79
CA ALA A 1175 -21.24 -15.31 13.05
C ALA A 1175 -21.81 -16.70 12.71
N CYS A 1176 -22.51 -17.33 13.66
CA CYS A 1176 -23.22 -18.60 13.45
C CYS A 1176 -24.35 -18.45 12.41
N LYS A 1177 -25.14 -17.37 12.47
CA LYS A 1177 -26.17 -17.06 11.46
C LYS A 1177 -25.59 -16.90 10.05
N ARG A 1178 -24.35 -16.40 9.94
CA ARG A 1178 -23.62 -16.30 8.66
C ARG A 1178 -23.02 -17.63 8.19
N ARG A 1179 -23.31 -18.75 8.86
CA ARG A 1179 -22.89 -20.12 8.52
C ARG A 1179 -21.38 -20.29 8.32
N ARG A 1180 -20.54 -19.54 9.06
CA ARG A 1180 -19.08 -19.74 9.00
C ARG A 1180 -18.70 -21.05 9.72
N PRO A 1181 -18.08 -22.04 9.06
CA PRO A 1181 -17.72 -23.32 9.70
C PRO A 1181 -16.76 -23.16 10.90
N SER A 1182 -15.90 -22.14 10.87
CA SER A 1182 -14.98 -21.78 11.95
C SER A 1182 -15.68 -21.26 13.21
N ALA A 1183 -16.90 -20.70 13.09
CA ALA A 1183 -17.67 -20.25 14.26
C ALA A 1183 -18.18 -21.43 15.10
N TRP A 1184 -18.36 -22.60 14.47
CA TRP A 1184 -18.79 -23.83 15.15
C TRP A 1184 -17.69 -24.50 15.97
N LEU A 1185 -16.41 -24.27 15.64
CA LEU A 1185 -15.28 -24.70 16.49
C LEU A 1185 -15.37 -24.03 17.88
N ALA A 1186 -15.76 -22.76 17.90
CA ALA A 1186 -15.93 -22.02 19.15
C ALA A 1186 -17.10 -22.58 20.00
N VAL A 1187 -18.11 -23.22 19.41
CA VAL A 1187 -19.20 -23.90 20.15
C VAL A 1187 -18.64 -25.03 21.01
N SER A 1188 -17.74 -25.85 20.44
CA SER A 1188 -17.11 -26.97 21.16
C SER A 1188 -16.30 -26.49 22.36
N PHE A 1189 -15.68 -25.31 22.28
CA PHE A 1189 -14.98 -24.72 23.42
C PHE A 1189 -15.93 -24.02 24.39
N PHE A 1190 -16.87 -23.18 23.94
CA PHE A 1190 -17.72 -22.42 24.87
C PHE A 1190 -18.74 -23.28 25.62
N VAL A 1191 -19.39 -24.24 24.95
CA VAL A 1191 -20.48 -25.01 25.57
C VAL A 1191 -19.90 -26.12 26.43
N VAL A 1192 -19.01 -26.94 25.86
CA VAL A 1192 -18.47 -28.12 26.54
C VAL A 1192 -17.52 -27.72 27.67
N PHE A 1193 -16.62 -26.75 27.45
CA PHE A 1193 -15.73 -26.29 28.51
C PHE A 1193 -16.51 -25.64 29.65
N THR A 1194 -17.52 -24.81 29.36
CA THR A 1194 -18.30 -24.18 30.44
C THR A 1194 -19.14 -25.20 31.21
N LEU A 1195 -19.72 -26.21 30.55
CA LEU A 1195 -20.44 -27.29 31.22
C LEU A 1195 -19.51 -28.10 32.13
N LEU A 1196 -18.35 -28.53 31.60
CA LEU A 1196 -17.37 -29.30 32.36
C LEU A 1196 -16.75 -28.48 33.50
N HIS A 1197 -16.45 -27.21 33.24
CA HIS A 1197 -15.95 -26.29 34.25
C HIS A 1197 -16.99 -26.09 35.34
N ALA A 1198 -18.26 -25.86 35.01
CA ALA A 1198 -19.33 -25.75 36.01
C ALA A 1198 -19.52 -27.02 36.85
N LEU A 1199 -19.17 -28.21 36.32
CA LEU A 1199 -19.23 -29.47 37.04
C LEU A 1199 -18.03 -29.69 37.96
N VAL A 1200 -16.83 -29.26 37.56
CA VAL A 1200 -15.56 -29.60 38.25
C VAL A 1200 -14.97 -28.43 39.04
N ALA A 1201 -15.35 -27.18 38.73
CA ALA A 1201 -14.79 -25.98 39.33
C ALA A 1201 -15.87 -24.89 39.54
N GLY A 1202 -15.95 -24.30 40.73
CA GLY A 1202 -16.93 -23.25 41.03
C GLY A 1202 -16.42 -21.81 40.85
N TYR A 1203 -15.22 -21.62 40.28
CA TYR A 1203 -14.56 -20.30 40.15
C TYR A 1203 -14.62 -19.73 38.73
N THR A 1204 -14.63 -18.40 38.62
CA THR A 1204 -14.59 -17.62 37.36
C THR A 1204 -13.19 -17.28 36.87
N LYS A 1205 -12.13 -17.48 37.68
CA LYS A 1205 -10.71 -17.19 37.36
C LYS A 1205 -10.20 -17.93 36.11
N TYR A 1206 -10.80 -19.08 35.80
CA TYR A 1206 -10.46 -19.96 34.68
C TYR A 1206 -11.17 -19.61 33.37
N ARG A 1207 -11.94 -18.53 33.37
CA ARG A 1207 -12.71 -18.07 32.22
C ARG A 1207 -11.89 -17.24 31.23
N ILE A 1208 -10.77 -16.66 31.67
CA ILE A 1208 -9.90 -15.77 30.88
C ILE A 1208 -9.55 -16.32 29.49
N PRO A 1209 -9.22 -17.62 29.32
CA PRO A 1209 -8.95 -18.19 28.01
C PRO A 1209 -10.12 -18.03 27.01
N LEU A 1210 -11.37 -18.10 27.49
CA LEU A 1210 -12.59 -17.91 26.69
C LEU A 1210 -12.87 -16.43 26.41
N ASP A 1211 -12.52 -15.53 27.32
CA ASP A 1211 -12.69 -14.09 27.15
C ASP A 1211 -11.88 -13.55 25.94
N HIS A 1212 -10.73 -14.15 25.61
CA HIS A 1212 -9.98 -13.82 24.39
C HIS A 1212 -10.82 -14.03 23.11
N ILE A 1213 -11.55 -15.14 23.04
CA ILE A 1213 -12.38 -15.49 21.88
C ILE A 1213 -13.62 -14.59 21.83
N LEU A 1214 -14.24 -14.30 22.98
CA LEU A 1214 -15.39 -13.42 23.06
C LEU A 1214 -15.06 -11.97 22.73
N ALA A 1215 -13.89 -11.47 23.16
CA ALA A 1215 -13.41 -10.13 22.82
C ALA A 1215 -13.31 -9.93 21.30
N VAL A 1216 -12.89 -10.97 20.58
CA VAL A 1216 -12.84 -10.98 19.11
C VAL A 1216 -14.25 -10.90 18.50
N TYR A 1217 -15.23 -11.65 19.02
CA TYR A 1217 -16.62 -11.57 18.56
C TYR A 1217 -17.29 -10.23 18.91
N ALA A 1218 -17.00 -9.68 20.09
CA ALA A 1218 -17.47 -8.37 20.51
C ALA A 1218 -16.96 -7.28 19.56
N ALA A 1219 -15.67 -7.31 19.25
CA ALA A 1219 -15.06 -6.41 18.27
C ALA A 1219 -15.69 -6.56 16.87
N SER A 1220 -16.12 -7.77 16.49
CA SER A 1220 -16.86 -7.98 15.24
C SER A 1220 -18.19 -7.21 15.21
N CYS A 1221 -18.94 -7.17 16.31
CA CYS A 1221 -20.16 -6.38 16.40
C CYS A 1221 -19.88 -4.89 16.18
N VAL A 1222 -18.83 -4.37 16.84
CA VAL A 1222 -18.43 -2.96 16.71
C VAL A 1222 -18.07 -2.63 15.27
N VAL A 1223 -17.24 -3.45 14.62
CA VAL A 1223 -16.83 -3.24 13.22
C VAL A 1223 -18.04 -3.29 12.28
N LEU A 1224 -18.96 -4.25 12.47
CA LEU A 1224 -20.18 -4.33 11.66
C LEU A 1224 -21.09 -3.11 11.84
N GLY A 1225 -21.20 -2.59 13.05
CA GLY A 1225 -21.92 -1.34 13.33
C GLY A 1225 -21.28 -0.14 12.64
N MET A 1226 -19.95 -0.01 12.72
CA MET A 1226 -19.20 1.06 12.03
C MET A 1226 -19.37 1.00 10.50
N ASP A 1227 -19.29 -0.20 9.92
CA ASP A 1227 -19.48 -0.40 8.49
C ASP A 1227 -20.91 -0.10 8.05
N TRP A 1228 -21.92 -0.43 8.87
CA TRP A 1228 -23.31 -0.08 8.62
C TRP A 1228 -23.54 1.44 8.61
N VAL A 1229 -22.98 2.17 9.59
CA VAL A 1229 -23.05 3.65 9.63
C VAL A 1229 -22.36 4.26 8.41
N ARG A 1230 -21.21 3.72 7.98
CA ARG A 1230 -20.52 4.18 6.77
C ARG A 1230 -21.34 3.96 5.51
N ARG A 1231 -21.99 2.81 5.36
CA ARG A 1231 -22.85 2.50 4.20
C ARG A 1231 -24.15 3.29 4.14
N LYS A 1232 -24.62 3.85 5.26
CA LYS A 1232 -25.77 4.78 5.27
C LYS A 1232 -25.38 6.24 4.99
N ARG A 1233 -24.11 6.59 5.21
CA ARG A 1233 -23.57 7.93 4.90
C ARG A 1233 -23.04 8.04 3.47
N LEU A 1234 -22.68 6.91 2.87
CA LEU A 1234 -22.45 6.73 1.43
C LEU A 1234 -23.78 6.48 0.74
#